data_AF-A0A9D7NWL8-F1
#
_entry.id   AF-A0A9D7NWL8-F1
#
_cell.length_a   1.000
_cell.length_b   1.000
_cell.length_c   1.000
_cell.angle_alpha   90.00
_cell.angle_beta   90.00
_cell.angle_gamma   90.00
#
_symmetry.space_group_name_H-M   'P 1'
#
loop_
_entity.id
_entity.type
_entity.pdbx_description
1 polymer ?
#
loop_
_entity_poly.entity_id
_entity_poly.type
_entity_poly.pdbx_seq_one_letter_code
_entity_poly.pdbx_strand_id
1 'polypeptide(L)'
;MGRARNRTAAFALALGCALVVAGGPLDKAFEALRIKDYFKARALFIKQVSKQPAAAWYGLSVISGRADNPFHQLDTALTQVMRAQASYSLATEKQRKSLAKVGVDEAAIADQLMLVQRAGWDLARAQNTVEAYDRYITTHLRGPFVTEATIIRDHLAFQHARDVNTAGAYLDFLERYPGSREVYEARNRYQEAVYREGTMAGDLTSYVTFISAHPESPYVRHAEDEVFRLVTPGRTASEYRRFIAEHPRNHHVADAWRSLYEIATRDMSVGSITRFLQENPDYPFVEEVADDYRTASMDLVPFTRAGKWGFMDTEGTERIKADYEWVEPFRGGQALVGLAGRVGTVNRSGRVVVPIEFDEVMESVEGTSTVERSGRVGAVDRNGDLVVPMVFEEVGEFSGGMAYAAKDGRYGYINARGEVVVPFTFDAAGTYRNGLAVVEQAGLHGVIDRAGAFVVPPRFQWIEGFEQGVSRVRLNDRTGLIGPFGNELLPADHDHIGPFVSGRALVVQGDKFGYSDRQGKLVIPIQYEATDGVNNWGNFVNGFAKVRQGGKFGMVDTSDRKVIPIQQVDIGLATGDLIPCRKRTLWAYLDRTGATVVEAKYDQAWDMVEGYAKVRSGALFGLIDAKGREVVPTLYQQVTVLAAGLYAVVTEQGTGLLGKEGQEVLPPMYDSITLAAPGLLKVMKDGRMGYVRLSDRRFVWQEESVPGP
;
A
#
# COMPACT_ATOMS: atom_id res chain seq x y z
N MET A 1 15.50 52.53 -34.84
CA MET A 1 15.30 53.93 -35.28
C MET A 1 15.21 54.82 -34.04
N GLY A 2 16.13 55.78 -33.91
CA GLY A 2 16.19 56.72 -32.78
C GLY A 2 17.58 57.36 -32.69
N ARG A 3 17.77 58.51 -33.34
CA ARG A 3 19.03 59.27 -33.36
C ARG A 3 19.35 59.82 -31.96
N ALA A 4 20.40 59.31 -31.32
CA ALA A 4 21.00 59.94 -30.15
C ALA A 4 21.73 61.22 -30.60
N ARG A 5 21.29 62.37 -30.08
CA ARG A 5 21.95 63.67 -30.27
C ARG A 5 23.23 63.70 -29.45
N ASN A 6 24.38 63.85 -30.12
CA ASN A 6 25.63 64.31 -29.53
C ASN A 6 25.38 65.65 -28.80
N ARG A 7 25.39 65.63 -27.47
CA ARG A 7 25.50 66.84 -26.64
C ARG A 7 26.95 67.01 -26.25
N THR A 8 27.70 67.78 -27.04
CA THR A 8 28.99 68.32 -26.64
C THR A 8 28.77 69.28 -25.46
N ALA A 9 29.27 68.91 -24.28
CA ALA A 9 29.39 69.86 -23.18
C ALA A 9 30.33 71.00 -23.61
N ALA A 10 29.80 72.20 -23.79
CA ALA A 10 30.60 73.37 -24.10
C ALA A 10 31.39 73.78 -22.85
N PHE A 11 32.72 73.62 -22.90
CA PHE A 11 33.65 74.23 -21.95
C PHE A 11 33.61 75.76 -22.14
N ALA A 12 32.70 76.43 -21.45
CA ALA A 12 32.71 77.89 -21.33
C ALA A 12 33.52 78.27 -20.10
N LEU A 13 34.79 78.69 -20.29
CA LEU A 13 35.51 79.41 -19.25
C LEU A 13 34.83 80.77 -19.05
N ALA A 14 34.21 80.98 -17.90
CA ALA A 14 34.02 82.33 -17.37
C ALA A 14 35.36 82.82 -16.80
N LEU A 15 36.32 83.12 -17.68
CA LEU A 15 37.42 84.01 -17.32
C LEU A 15 36.81 85.41 -17.25
N GLY A 16 36.44 85.82 -16.04
CA GLY A 16 35.95 87.18 -15.78
C GLY A 16 36.89 88.21 -16.40
N CYS A 17 36.32 89.12 -17.19
CA CYS A 17 37.03 90.23 -17.80
C CYS A 17 37.67 91.12 -16.73
N ALA A 18 38.97 90.95 -16.51
CA ALA A 18 39.83 91.99 -15.95
C ALA A 18 41.14 92.02 -16.76
N LEU A 19 41.32 93.08 -17.54
CA LEU A 19 42.59 93.44 -18.17
C LEU A 19 43.62 93.70 -17.06
N VAL A 20 44.46 92.70 -16.77
CA VAL A 20 45.67 92.88 -15.95
C VAL A 20 46.85 92.98 -16.91
N VAL A 21 47.62 94.06 -16.80
CA VAL A 21 48.90 94.23 -17.49
C VAL A 21 49.83 93.09 -17.04
N ALA A 22 50.13 92.16 -17.94
CA ALA A 22 50.90 90.96 -17.67
C ALA A 22 52.35 91.29 -17.28
N GLY A 23 52.75 90.93 -16.06
CA GLY A 23 54.13 91.13 -15.58
C GLY A 23 54.86 89.83 -15.22
N GLY A 24 54.13 88.82 -14.73
CA GLY A 24 54.72 87.60 -14.16
C GLY A 24 54.74 86.38 -15.10
N PRO A 25 55.59 85.37 -14.84
CA PRO A 25 55.57 84.09 -15.55
C PRO A 25 54.21 83.37 -15.53
N LEU A 26 53.40 83.58 -14.47
CA LEU A 26 52.07 82.99 -14.33
C LEU A 26 51.02 83.70 -15.19
N ASP A 27 51.05 85.03 -15.27
CA ASP A 27 50.15 85.82 -16.14
C ASP A 27 50.36 85.42 -17.61
N LYS A 28 51.63 85.24 -18.03
CA LYS A 28 51.98 84.75 -19.37
C LYS A 28 51.46 83.34 -19.64
N ALA A 29 51.35 82.49 -18.61
CA ALA A 29 50.84 81.13 -18.75
C ALA A 29 49.31 81.12 -18.97
N PHE A 30 48.56 81.90 -18.19
CA PHE A 30 47.11 82.05 -18.37
C PHE A 30 46.75 82.80 -19.64
N GLU A 31 47.53 83.81 -20.06
CA GLU A 31 47.30 84.49 -21.33
C GLU A 31 47.51 83.53 -22.52
N ALA A 32 48.58 82.72 -22.49
CA ALA A 32 48.78 81.67 -23.49
C ALA A 32 47.62 80.66 -23.50
N LEU A 33 47.10 80.27 -22.33
CA LEU A 33 45.92 79.40 -22.22
C LEU A 33 44.66 80.05 -22.81
N ARG A 34 44.47 81.35 -22.58
CA ARG A 34 43.31 82.14 -23.06
C ARG A 34 43.26 82.20 -24.59
N ILE A 35 44.42 82.40 -25.24
CA ILE A 35 44.54 82.42 -26.71
C ILE A 35 44.70 81.02 -27.32
N LYS A 36 44.54 79.96 -26.52
CA LYS A 36 44.67 78.55 -26.93
C LYS A 36 46.06 78.13 -27.43
N ASP A 37 47.12 78.83 -27.04
CA ASP A 37 48.51 78.38 -27.24
C ASP A 37 48.87 77.36 -26.16
N TYR A 38 48.32 76.15 -26.30
CA TYR A 38 48.40 75.10 -25.28
C TYR A 38 49.84 74.60 -25.05
N PHE A 39 50.69 74.57 -26.08
CA PHE A 39 52.08 74.16 -25.94
C PHE A 39 52.86 75.13 -25.05
N LYS A 40 52.72 76.44 -25.32
CA LYS A 40 53.36 77.48 -24.53
C LYS A 40 52.78 77.55 -23.12
N ALA A 41 51.45 77.49 -22.99
CA ALA A 41 50.77 77.51 -21.69
C ALA A 41 51.22 76.33 -20.81
N ARG A 42 51.23 75.11 -21.36
CA ARG A 42 51.67 73.89 -20.66
C ARG A 42 53.12 74.00 -20.20
N ALA A 43 54.04 74.43 -21.08
CA ALA A 43 55.45 74.59 -20.74
C ALA A 43 55.66 75.64 -19.62
N LEU A 44 54.89 76.72 -19.63
CA LEU A 44 54.94 77.75 -18.60
C LEU A 44 54.37 77.25 -17.27
N PHE A 45 53.22 76.59 -17.26
CA PHE A 45 52.64 76.05 -16.03
C PHE A 45 53.52 74.98 -15.38
N ILE A 46 54.15 74.08 -16.15
CA ILE A 46 55.09 73.08 -15.60
C ILE A 46 56.22 73.77 -14.83
N LYS A 47 56.79 74.85 -15.35
CA LYS A 47 57.84 75.63 -14.67
C LYS A 47 57.36 76.34 -13.39
N GLN A 48 56.04 76.51 -13.23
CA GLN A 48 55.45 77.17 -12.06
C GLN A 48 54.97 76.20 -10.98
N VAL A 49 54.98 74.88 -11.21
CA VAL A 49 54.49 73.88 -10.24
C VAL A 49 55.15 74.00 -8.87
N SER A 50 56.46 74.26 -8.79
CA SER A 50 57.17 74.41 -7.50
C SER A 50 57.00 75.77 -6.83
N LYS A 51 56.63 76.81 -7.60
CA LYS A 51 56.57 78.20 -7.11
C LYS A 51 55.15 78.65 -6.78
N GLN A 52 54.19 78.25 -7.60
CA GLN A 52 52.77 78.61 -7.51
C GLN A 52 51.91 77.36 -7.81
N PRO A 53 51.99 76.31 -6.96
CA PRO A 53 51.42 75.00 -7.25
C PRO A 53 49.91 75.03 -7.52
N ALA A 54 49.13 75.81 -6.77
CA ALA A 54 47.67 75.88 -6.95
C ALA A 54 47.28 76.34 -8.36
N ALA A 55 47.80 77.48 -8.81
CA ALA A 55 47.50 78.01 -10.15
C ALA A 55 48.17 77.20 -11.28
N ALA A 56 49.37 76.67 -11.05
CA ALA A 56 50.04 75.84 -12.04
C ALA A 56 49.28 74.53 -12.32
N TRP A 57 48.86 73.84 -11.26
CA TRP A 57 48.07 72.62 -11.39
C TRP A 57 46.66 72.88 -11.93
N TYR A 58 46.04 74.02 -11.58
CA TYR A 58 44.77 74.45 -12.17
C TYR A 58 44.90 74.73 -13.68
N GLY A 59 45.91 75.48 -14.10
CA GLY A 59 46.15 75.74 -15.53
C GLY A 59 46.42 74.46 -16.33
N LEU A 60 47.20 73.52 -15.77
CA LEU A 60 47.44 72.22 -16.38
C LEU A 60 46.17 71.38 -16.47
N SER A 61 45.31 71.39 -15.45
CA SER A 61 44.05 70.64 -15.49
C SER A 61 43.07 71.17 -16.53
N VAL A 62 43.05 72.50 -16.75
CA VAL A 62 42.25 73.12 -17.83
C VAL A 62 42.77 72.67 -19.20
N ILE A 63 44.08 72.59 -19.40
CA ILE A 63 44.65 72.09 -20.66
C ILE A 63 44.29 70.62 -20.87
N SER A 64 44.60 69.77 -19.89
CA SER A 64 44.36 68.33 -20.00
C SER A 64 42.86 67.98 -20.06
N GLY A 65 41.99 68.82 -19.49
CA GLY A 65 40.53 68.59 -19.48
C GLY A 65 39.82 68.96 -20.79
N ARG A 66 40.47 69.72 -21.67
CA ARG A 66 39.86 70.19 -22.93
C ARG A 66 40.11 69.26 -24.09
N ALA A 67 39.05 68.84 -24.79
CA ALA A 67 39.14 67.94 -25.93
C ALA A 67 39.71 68.59 -27.22
N ASP A 68 39.83 69.93 -27.28
CA ASP A 68 40.31 70.67 -28.46
C ASP A 68 41.85 70.79 -28.54
N ASN A 69 42.60 69.94 -27.83
CA ASN A 69 44.07 69.99 -27.82
C ASN A 69 44.73 68.59 -27.63
N PRO A 70 45.99 68.42 -28.08
CA PRO A 70 46.66 67.11 -28.08
C PRO A 70 47.09 66.60 -26.69
N PHE A 71 46.95 67.42 -25.65
CA PHE A 71 47.24 67.02 -24.27
C PHE A 71 46.00 66.53 -23.51
N HIS A 72 44.86 66.40 -24.20
CA HIS A 72 43.60 65.97 -23.59
C HIS A 72 43.70 64.59 -22.95
N GLN A 73 43.58 64.53 -21.63
CA GLN A 73 43.57 63.31 -20.83
C GLN A 73 42.80 63.58 -19.53
N LEU A 74 41.60 63.01 -19.42
CA LEU A 74 40.68 63.28 -18.31
C LEU A 74 41.24 62.82 -16.95
N ASP A 75 41.83 61.63 -16.87
CA ASP A 75 42.42 61.09 -15.62
C ASP A 75 43.58 61.99 -15.13
N THR A 76 44.38 62.48 -16.08
CA THR A 76 45.46 63.44 -15.83
C THR A 76 44.89 64.79 -15.38
N ALA A 77 43.83 65.28 -16.03
CA ALA A 77 43.15 66.51 -15.65
C ALA A 77 42.57 66.43 -14.23
N LEU A 78 41.97 65.30 -13.86
CA LEU A 78 41.41 65.04 -12.53
C LEU A 78 42.51 65.08 -11.46
N THR A 79 43.59 64.34 -11.70
CA THR A 79 44.75 64.32 -10.80
C THR A 79 45.34 65.72 -10.61
N GLN A 80 45.44 66.49 -11.71
CA GLN A 80 45.97 67.86 -11.67
C GLN A 80 45.04 68.81 -10.91
N VAL A 81 43.72 68.78 -11.12
CA VAL A 81 42.81 69.66 -10.39
C VAL A 81 42.69 69.28 -8.90
N MET A 82 42.79 68.00 -8.55
CA MET A 82 42.90 67.58 -7.14
C MET A 82 44.19 68.09 -6.48
N ARG A 83 45.32 68.08 -7.20
CA ARG A 83 46.57 68.70 -6.72
C ARG A 83 46.42 70.22 -6.57
N ALA A 84 45.70 70.88 -7.48
CA ALA A 84 45.39 72.30 -7.38
C ALA A 84 44.58 72.61 -6.13
N GLN A 85 43.52 71.83 -5.87
CA GLN A 85 42.66 71.95 -4.69
C GLN A 85 43.45 71.77 -3.39
N ALA A 86 44.24 70.70 -3.27
CA ALA A 86 45.07 70.45 -2.10
C ALA A 86 46.15 71.53 -1.90
N SER A 87 46.74 72.04 -2.98
CA SER A 87 47.71 73.14 -2.90
C SER A 87 47.06 74.45 -2.50
N TYR A 88 45.84 74.71 -2.97
CA TYR A 88 45.07 75.92 -2.63
C TYR A 88 44.62 75.90 -1.16
N SER A 89 44.19 74.75 -0.64
CA SER A 89 43.80 74.61 0.77
C SER A 89 44.96 74.89 1.72
N LEU A 90 46.20 74.60 1.31
CA LEU A 90 47.42 74.88 2.06
C LEU A 90 47.98 76.31 1.86
N ALA A 91 47.46 77.08 0.91
CA ALA A 91 47.97 78.42 0.62
C ALA A 91 47.54 79.46 1.68
N THR A 92 48.46 80.36 2.03
CA THR A 92 48.20 81.50 2.93
C THR A 92 47.22 82.51 2.32
N GLU A 93 46.58 83.32 3.15
CA GLU A 93 45.63 84.35 2.69
C GLU A 93 46.25 85.32 1.66
N LYS A 94 47.52 85.69 1.84
CA LYS A 94 48.29 86.53 0.90
C LYS A 94 48.46 85.82 -0.46
N GLN A 95 48.78 84.54 -0.46
CA GLN A 95 48.90 83.74 -1.68
C GLN A 95 47.55 83.60 -2.39
N ARG A 96 46.46 83.32 -1.65
CA ARG A 96 45.10 83.24 -2.23
C ARG A 96 44.65 84.55 -2.88
N LYS A 97 44.91 85.72 -2.25
CA LYS A 97 44.66 87.04 -2.87
C LYS A 97 45.46 87.24 -4.16
N SER A 98 46.67 86.70 -4.27
CA SER A 98 47.46 86.75 -5.50
C SER A 98 46.94 85.81 -6.58
N LEU A 99 46.45 84.62 -6.22
CA LEU A 99 45.88 83.64 -7.14
C LEU A 99 44.53 84.12 -7.71
N ALA A 100 43.70 84.80 -6.90
CA ALA A 100 42.44 85.38 -7.35
C ALA A 100 42.62 86.40 -8.48
N LYS A 101 43.74 87.14 -8.52
CA LYS A 101 44.06 88.09 -9.60
C LYS A 101 44.22 87.43 -10.98
N VAL A 102 44.58 86.15 -11.02
CA VAL A 102 44.72 85.36 -12.24
C VAL A 102 43.52 84.42 -12.45
N GLY A 103 42.41 84.67 -11.76
CA GLY A 103 41.17 83.89 -11.89
C GLY A 103 41.23 82.50 -11.26
N VAL A 104 42.13 82.29 -10.28
CA VAL A 104 42.23 81.03 -9.53
C VAL A 104 41.82 81.27 -8.09
N ASP A 105 40.59 80.87 -7.78
CA ASP A 105 40.04 80.84 -6.43
C ASP A 105 39.40 79.47 -6.13
N GLU A 106 38.77 79.35 -4.98
CA GLU A 106 38.13 78.11 -4.54
C GLU A 106 37.00 77.69 -5.48
N ALA A 107 36.20 78.65 -5.96
CA ALA A 107 35.07 78.39 -6.86
C ALA A 107 35.56 77.92 -8.23
N ALA A 108 36.56 78.59 -8.81
CA ALA A 108 37.14 78.20 -10.10
C ALA A 108 37.74 76.79 -10.06
N ILE A 109 38.45 76.42 -8.98
CA ILE A 109 38.99 75.08 -8.79
C ILE A 109 37.87 74.04 -8.63
N ALA A 110 36.83 74.34 -7.86
CA ALA A 110 35.68 73.46 -7.69
C ALA A 110 34.88 73.25 -8.99
N ASP A 111 34.67 74.32 -9.77
CA ASP A 111 34.02 74.26 -11.07
C ASP A 111 34.83 73.40 -12.05
N GLN A 112 36.15 73.60 -12.10
CA GLN A 112 37.01 72.78 -12.97
C GLN A 112 37.03 71.31 -12.52
N LEU A 113 37.01 71.04 -11.22
CA LEU A 113 36.89 69.67 -10.69
C LEU A 113 35.57 69.03 -11.14
N MET A 114 34.45 69.75 -11.00
CA MET A 114 33.13 69.27 -11.42
C MET A 114 33.03 69.08 -12.94
N LEU A 115 33.63 69.98 -13.73
CA LEU A 115 33.70 69.84 -15.19
C LEU A 115 34.44 68.58 -15.61
N VAL A 116 35.62 68.32 -15.04
CA VAL A 116 36.40 67.12 -15.33
C VAL A 116 35.68 65.86 -14.85
N GLN A 117 35.07 65.89 -13.66
CA GLN A 117 34.26 64.77 -13.16
C GLN A 117 33.04 64.49 -14.06
N ARG A 118 32.35 65.51 -14.55
CA ARG A 118 31.23 65.36 -15.49
C ARG A 118 31.69 64.84 -16.85
N ALA A 119 32.82 65.30 -17.38
CA ALA A 119 33.37 64.79 -18.63
C ALA A 119 33.76 63.30 -18.52
N GLY A 120 34.36 62.89 -17.40
CA GLY A 120 34.62 61.48 -17.12
C GLY A 120 33.34 60.64 -17.03
N TRP A 121 32.30 61.19 -16.39
CA TRP A 121 30.99 60.55 -16.29
C TRP A 121 30.30 60.39 -17.66
N ASP A 122 30.34 61.42 -18.49
CA ASP A 122 29.79 61.39 -19.85
C ASP A 122 30.51 60.37 -20.72
N LEU A 123 31.83 60.23 -20.57
CA LEU A 123 32.61 59.21 -21.27
C LEU A 123 32.22 57.79 -20.82
N ALA A 124 32.10 57.54 -19.51
CA ALA A 124 31.68 56.25 -18.99
C ALA A 124 30.28 55.86 -19.48
N ARG A 125 29.34 56.81 -19.46
CA ARG A 125 27.98 56.61 -20.01
C ARG A 125 27.93 56.38 -21.51
N ALA A 126 28.82 57.02 -22.27
CA ALA A 126 28.88 56.81 -23.71
C ALA A 126 29.36 55.40 -24.06
N GLN A 127 30.26 54.82 -23.26
CA GLN A 127 30.75 53.45 -23.43
C GLN A 127 29.76 52.41 -22.88
N ASN A 128 29.15 52.71 -21.72
CA ASN A 128 28.11 51.89 -21.08
C ASN A 128 28.49 50.39 -20.94
N THR A 129 29.72 50.12 -20.50
CA THR A 129 30.19 48.76 -20.18
C THR A 129 30.64 48.67 -18.73
N VAL A 130 30.72 47.45 -18.20
CA VAL A 130 31.20 47.20 -16.84
C VAL A 130 32.61 47.77 -16.65
N GLU A 131 33.52 47.53 -17.61
CA GLU A 131 34.91 47.98 -17.57
C GLU A 131 35.03 49.50 -17.59
N ALA A 132 34.16 50.18 -18.35
CA ALA A 132 34.13 51.63 -18.42
C ALA A 132 33.73 52.25 -17.07
N TYR A 133 32.70 51.69 -16.43
CA TYR A 133 32.27 52.16 -15.11
C TYR A 133 33.24 51.76 -14.00
N ASP A 134 33.87 50.58 -14.04
CA ASP A 134 34.93 50.21 -13.09
C ASP A 134 36.12 51.15 -13.16
N ARG A 135 36.57 51.47 -14.38
CA ARG A 135 37.62 52.47 -14.57
C ARG A 135 37.20 53.84 -14.02
N TYR A 136 35.96 54.26 -14.25
CA TYR A 136 35.45 55.52 -13.72
C TYR A 136 35.41 55.52 -12.18
N ILE A 137 34.87 54.48 -11.55
CA ILE A 137 34.75 54.36 -10.09
C ILE A 137 36.13 54.36 -9.42
N THR A 138 37.09 53.61 -9.98
CA THR A 138 38.46 53.53 -9.45
C THR A 138 39.22 54.84 -9.60
N THR A 139 39.01 55.57 -10.70
CA THR A 139 39.72 56.83 -10.98
C THR A 139 39.10 58.02 -10.25
N HIS A 140 37.77 58.08 -10.15
CA HIS A 140 37.01 59.20 -9.60
C HIS A 140 36.54 58.96 -8.16
N LEU A 141 37.37 58.33 -7.32
CA LEU A 141 37.02 57.91 -5.96
C LEU A 141 36.34 59.06 -5.16
N ARG A 142 35.15 58.79 -4.61
CA ARG A 142 34.28 59.75 -3.89
C ARG A 142 33.77 60.95 -4.74
N GLY A 143 33.78 60.83 -6.06
CA GLY A 143 33.15 61.80 -6.96
C GLY A 143 31.60 61.78 -6.90
N PRO A 144 30.93 62.84 -7.35
CA PRO A 144 29.48 63.04 -7.21
C PRO A 144 28.65 62.01 -7.98
N PHE A 145 29.22 61.35 -9.00
CA PHE A 145 28.54 60.34 -9.82
C PHE A 145 28.97 58.91 -9.50
N VAL A 146 29.85 58.68 -8.50
CA VAL A 146 30.35 57.31 -8.20
C VAL A 146 29.21 56.38 -7.81
N THR A 147 28.27 56.85 -6.97
CA THR A 147 27.11 56.03 -6.56
C THR A 147 26.25 55.62 -7.76
N GLU A 148 25.98 56.54 -8.68
CA GLU A 148 25.19 56.26 -9.88
C GLU A 148 25.96 55.32 -10.83
N ALA A 149 27.27 55.54 -11.02
CA ALA A 149 28.13 54.66 -11.81
C ALA A 149 28.17 53.23 -11.27
N THR A 150 28.27 53.06 -9.95
CA THR A 150 28.22 51.75 -9.28
C THR A 150 26.90 51.03 -9.56
N ILE A 151 25.77 51.73 -9.44
CA ILE A 151 24.45 51.14 -9.70
C ILE A 151 24.31 50.69 -11.16
N ILE A 152 24.74 51.51 -12.13
CA ILE A 152 24.64 51.13 -13.55
C ILE A 152 25.57 49.96 -13.87
N ARG A 153 26.82 49.99 -13.37
CA ARG A 153 27.77 48.89 -13.53
C ARG A 153 27.21 47.57 -13.02
N ASP A 154 26.72 47.57 -11.77
CA ASP A 154 26.18 46.37 -11.14
C ASP A 154 24.97 45.84 -11.91
N HIS A 155 24.09 46.73 -12.38
CA HIS A 155 22.96 46.33 -13.22
C HIS A 155 23.40 45.71 -14.55
N LEU A 156 24.39 46.28 -15.25
CA LEU A 156 24.92 45.71 -16.48
C LEU A 156 25.58 44.34 -16.25
N ALA A 157 26.34 44.19 -15.17
CA ALA A 157 26.93 42.92 -14.78
C ALA A 157 25.86 41.87 -14.46
N PHE A 158 24.78 42.26 -13.78
CA PHE A 158 23.66 41.37 -13.50
C PHE A 158 22.89 40.98 -14.77
N GLN A 159 22.67 41.92 -15.68
CA GLN A 159 22.05 41.63 -16.99
C GLN A 159 22.88 40.60 -17.77
N HIS A 160 24.20 40.75 -17.77
CA HIS A 160 25.07 39.75 -18.39
C HIS A 160 24.93 38.37 -17.72
N ALA A 161 24.95 38.31 -16.39
CA ALA A 161 24.73 37.05 -15.67
C ALA A 161 23.36 36.44 -15.99
N ARG A 162 22.32 37.27 -16.18
CA ARG A 162 20.99 36.85 -16.61
C ARG A 162 20.94 36.33 -18.05
N ASP A 163 21.69 36.93 -18.96
CA ASP A 163 21.74 36.49 -20.35
C ASP A 163 22.48 35.16 -20.50
N VAL A 164 23.55 34.96 -19.71
CA VAL A 164 24.27 33.68 -19.62
C VAL A 164 23.44 32.62 -18.89
N ASN A 165 22.73 33.02 -17.83
CA ASN A 165 21.80 32.22 -17.05
C ASN A 165 22.41 30.90 -16.53
N THR A 166 23.64 30.92 -16.03
CA THR A 166 24.28 29.73 -15.42
C THR A 166 24.58 29.95 -13.94
N ALA A 167 24.69 28.86 -13.18
CA ALA A 167 25.10 28.91 -11.78
C ALA A 167 26.45 29.65 -11.63
N GLY A 168 27.41 29.35 -12.50
CA GLY A 168 28.71 30.03 -12.52
C GLY A 168 28.61 31.53 -12.77
N ALA A 169 27.75 31.97 -13.69
CA ALA A 169 27.60 33.40 -14.00
C ALA A 169 26.96 34.19 -12.85
N TYR A 170 25.95 33.62 -12.18
CA TYR A 170 25.35 34.26 -11.00
C TYR A 170 26.29 34.24 -9.79
N LEU A 171 27.08 33.18 -9.61
CA LEU A 171 28.08 33.12 -8.55
C LEU A 171 29.16 34.20 -8.74
N ASP A 172 29.70 34.33 -9.95
CA ASP A 172 30.70 35.36 -10.29
C ASP A 172 30.15 36.78 -10.02
N PHE A 173 28.88 37.03 -10.37
CA PHE A 173 28.21 38.28 -10.05
C PHE A 173 28.11 38.53 -8.53
N LEU A 174 27.68 37.52 -7.76
CA LEU A 174 27.52 37.63 -6.30
C LEU A 174 28.85 37.88 -5.59
N GLU A 175 29.95 37.30 -6.08
CA GLU A 175 31.29 37.47 -5.53
C GLU A 175 31.89 38.84 -5.86
N ARG A 176 31.72 39.31 -7.10
CA ARG A 176 32.29 40.60 -7.54
C ARG A 176 31.48 41.82 -7.08
N TYR A 177 30.16 41.67 -6.91
CA TYR A 177 29.25 42.77 -6.62
C TYR A 177 28.38 42.51 -5.37
N PRO A 178 28.96 42.23 -4.19
CA PRO A 178 28.18 41.84 -3.00
C PRO A 178 27.30 42.96 -2.41
N GLY A 179 27.51 44.22 -2.81
CA GLY A 179 26.72 45.38 -2.38
C GLY A 179 25.64 45.82 -3.37
N SER A 180 25.45 45.08 -4.47
CA SER A 180 24.46 45.37 -5.49
C SER A 180 23.02 45.25 -4.95
N ARG A 181 22.07 45.97 -5.56
CA ARG A 181 20.64 45.87 -5.22
C ARG A 181 20.01 44.57 -5.73
N GLU A 182 20.65 43.94 -6.70
CA GLU A 182 20.21 42.75 -7.43
C GLU A 182 20.65 41.44 -6.73
N VAL A 183 21.44 41.52 -5.65
CA VAL A 183 21.97 40.35 -4.92
C VAL A 183 20.88 39.35 -4.52
N TYR A 184 19.71 39.83 -4.10
CA TYR A 184 18.61 38.93 -3.73
C TYR A 184 18.09 38.13 -4.92
N GLU A 185 17.82 38.79 -6.05
CA GLU A 185 17.38 38.11 -7.28
C GLU A 185 18.48 37.17 -7.81
N ALA A 186 19.73 37.63 -7.81
CA ALA A 186 20.88 36.83 -8.23
C ALA A 186 21.05 35.56 -7.39
N ARG A 187 20.85 35.61 -6.07
CA ARG A 187 20.87 34.41 -5.20
C ARG A 187 19.76 33.42 -5.54
N ASN A 188 18.55 33.89 -5.77
CA ASN A 188 17.43 33.01 -6.13
C ASN A 188 17.69 32.34 -7.49
N ARG A 189 18.15 33.10 -8.48
CA ARG A 189 18.50 32.57 -9.81
C ARG A 189 19.71 31.64 -9.79
N TYR A 190 20.69 31.93 -8.94
CA TYR A 190 21.81 31.02 -8.69
C TYR A 190 21.31 29.67 -8.18
N GLN A 191 20.48 29.65 -7.14
CA GLN A 191 19.91 28.42 -6.59
C GLN A 191 19.09 27.63 -7.62
N GLU A 192 18.29 28.34 -8.44
CA GLU A 192 17.53 27.75 -9.55
C GLU A 192 18.45 27.13 -10.60
N ALA A 193 19.50 27.85 -11.01
CA ALA A 193 20.45 27.38 -12.01
C ALA A 193 21.26 26.17 -11.52
N VAL A 194 21.70 26.16 -10.25
CA VAL A 194 22.38 25.00 -9.63
C VAL A 194 21.49 23.76 -9.69
N TYR A 195 20.20 23.90 -9.34
CA TYR A 195 19.25 22.79 -9.44
C TYR A 195 19.07 22.33 -10.88
N ARG A 196 18.76 23.25 -11.80
CA ARG A 196 18.51 22.95 -13.22
C ARG A 196 19.71 22.28 -13.90
N GLU A 197 20.93 22.75 -13.63
CA GLU A 197 22.16 22.19 -14.19
C GLU A 197 22.49 20.83 -13.55
N GLY A 198 22.40 20.72 -12.22
CA GLY A 198 22.70 19.48 -11.50
C GLY A 198 21.71 18.34 -11.80
N THR A 199 20.49 18.67 -12.21
CA THR A 199 19.41 17.70 -12.51
C THR A 199 19.07 17.60 -13.99
N MET A 200 19.90 18.17 -14.86
CA MET A 200 19.64 18.24 -16.31
C MET A 200 19.44 16.86 -16.97
N ALA A 201 20.04 15.81 -16.42
CA ALA A 201 19.85 14.44 -16.92
C ALA A 201 18.44 13.89 -16.67
N GLY A 202 17.71 14.42 -15.68
CA GLY A 202 16.35 14.00 -15.35
C GLY A 202 16.24 12.56 -14.83
N ASP A 203 17.33 12.00 -14.33
CA ASP A 203 17.41 10.63 -13.82
C ASP A 203 17.61 10.59 -12.29
N LEU A 204 17.40 9.41 -11.71
CA LEU A 204 17.49 9.19 -10.26
C LEU A 204 18.85 9.62 -9.70
N THR A 205 19.94 9.32 -10.42
CA THR A 205 21.31 9.64 -9.98
C THR A 205 21.52 11.14 -9.89
N SER A 206 21.03 11.92 -10.86
CA SER A 206 21.17 13.37 -10.89
C SER A 206 20.45 14.04 -9.72
N TYR A 207 19.21 13.62 -9.40
CA TYR A 207 18.47 14.16 -8.26
C TYR A 207 19.09 13.78 -6.91
N VAL A 208 19.48 12.51 -6.72
CA VAL A 208 20.13 12.06 -5.47
C VAL A 208 21.47 12.76 -5.25
N THR A 209 22.24 12.96 -6.33
CA THR A 209 23.51 13.71 -6.27
C THR A 209 23.26 15.17 -5.88
N PHE A 210 22.26 15.81 -6.48
CA PHE A 210 21.88 17.18 -6.14
C PHE A 210 21.49 17.32 -4.66
N ILE A 211 20.62 16.44 -4.14
CA ILE A 211 20.18 16.46 -2.73
C ILE A 211 21.39 16.32 -1.80
N SER A 212 22.30 15.40 -2.12
CA SER A 212 23.49 15.13 -1.30
C SER A 212 24.49 16.30 -1.33
N ALA A 213 24.67 16.94 -2.49
CA ALA A 213 25.59 18.06 -2.67
C ALA A 213 25.03 19.39 -2.11
N HIS A 214 23.70 19.55 -2.08
CA HIS A 214 23.03 20.81 -1.74
C HIS A 214 21.85 20.62 -0.76
N PRO A 215 22.07 20.06 0.44
CA PRO A 215 20.98 19.70 1.36
C PRO A 215 20.16 20.89 1.89
N GLU A 216 20.72 22.10 1.86
CA GLU A 216 20.04 23.34 2.29
C GLU A 216 19.37 24.09 1.12
N SER A 217 19.37 23.53 -0.09
CA SER A 217 18.78 24.19 -1.24
C SER A 217 17.24 24.21 -1.13
N PRO A 218 16.57 25.33 -1.49
CA PRO A 218 15.10 25.37 -1.52
C PRO A 218 14.49 24.39 -2.55
N TYR A 219 15.31 23.84 -3.44
CA TYR A 219 14.88 22.87 -4.45
C TYR A 219 15.05 21.41 -4.02
N VAL A 220 15.54 21.12 -2.80
CA VAL A 220 15.66 19.73 -2.30
C VAL A 220 14.32 19.00 -2.36
N ARG A 221 13.22 19.63 -1.92
CA ARG A 221 11.89 19.01 -1.99
C ARG A 221 11.45 18.66 -3.42
N HIS A 222 11.74 19.53 -4.38
CA HIS A 222 11.42 19.27 -5.79
C HIS A 222 12.23 18.08 -6.32
N ALA A 223 13.50 17.97 -5.94
CA ALA A 223 14.32 16.81 -6.27
C ALA A 223 13.79 15.53 -5.58
N GLU A 224 13.36 15.63 -4.32
CA GLU A 224 12.77 14.52 -3.57
C GLU A 224 11.45 14.01 -4.18
N ASP A 225 10.61 14.92 -4.70
CA ASP A 225 9.38 14.59 -5.43
C ASP A 225 9.71 13.76 -6.69
N GLU A 226 10.72 14.17 -7.46
CA GLU A 226 11.17 13.46 -8.66
C GLU A 226 11.80 12.10 -8.31
N VAL A 227 12.58 12.01 -7.23
CA VAL A 227 13.09 10.72 -6.72
C VAL A 227 11.93 9.78 -6.40
N PHE A 228 10.91 10.24 -5.66
CA PHE A 228 9.75 9.41 -5.33
C PHE A 228 9.02 8.93 -6.59
N ARG A 229 8.78 9.83 -7.55
CA ARG A 229 8.14 9.51 -8.84
C ARG A 229 8.93 8.47 -9.65
N LEU A 230 10.25 8.59 -9.70
CA LEU A 230 11.12 7.70 -10.47
C LEU A 230 11.31 6.32 -9.82
N VAL A 231 11.28 6.24 -8.48
CA VAL A 231 11.46 4.98 -7.75
C VAL A 231 10.15 4.18 -7.62
N THR A 232 8.99 4.86 -7.66
CA THR A 232 7.65 4.27 -7.48
C THR A 232 6.69 4.41 -8.68
N PRO A 233 7.13 4.18 -9.93
CA PRO A 233 6.29 4.43 -11.11
C PRO A 233 5.05 3.54 -11.17
N GLY A 234 5.13 2.29 -10.70
CA GLY A 234 4.03 1.33 -10.66
C GLY A 234 3.18 1.39 -9.39
N ARG A 235 3.58 2.19 -8.39
CA ARG A 235 2.92 2.30 -7.07
C ARG A 235 2.70 0.93 -6.39
N THR A 236 3.65 0.03 -6.56
CA THR A 236 3.59 -1.33 -6.01
C THR A 236 4.17 -1.40 -4.60
N ALA A 237 3.75 -2.40 -3.82
CA ALA A 237 4.31 -2.66 -2.49
C ALA A 237 5.84 -2.83 -2.51
N SER A 238 6.39 -3.52 -3.51
CA SER A 238 7.84 -3.73 -3.63
C SER A 238 8.60 -2.43 -3.92
N GLU A 239 8.03 -1.54 -4.74
CA GLU A 239 8.62 -0.23 -5.01
C GLU A 239 8.61 0.67 -3.77
N TYR A 240 7.51 0.71 -3.01
CA TYR A 240 7.45 1.49 -1.77
C TYR A 240 8.43 0.97 -0.72
N ARG A 241 8.54 -0.35 -0.53
CA ARG A 241 9.55 -0.94 0.37
C ARG A 241 10.97 -0.53 -0.02
N ARG A 242 11.30 -0.60 -1.32
CA ARG A 242 12.60 -0.17 -1.84
C ARG A 242 12.83 1.33 -1.57
N PHE A 243 11.84 2.18 -1.87
CA PHE A 243 11.93 3.62 -1.64
C PHE A 243 12.18 3.96 -0.18
N ILE A 244 11.44 3.35 0.75
CA ILE A 244 11.60 3.54 2.21
C ILE A 244 13.02 3.16 2.65
N ALA A 245 13.52 2.02 2.16
CA ALA A 245 14.84 1.52 2.52
C ALA A 245 15.99 2.37 1.95
N GLU A 246 15.88 2.81 0.70
CA GLU A 246 16.95 3.52 -0.01
C GLU A 246 16.93 5.05 0.22
N HIS A 247 15.77 5.62 0.56
CA HIS A 247 15.57 7.07 0.73
C HIS A 247 14.87 7.45 2.05
N PRO A 248 15.36 7.00 3.22
CA PRO A 248 14.65 7.11 4.51
C PRO A 248 14.46 8.54 5.04
N ARG A 249 15.13 9.54 4.44
CA ARG A 249 14.99 10.97 4.81
C ARG A 249 14.10 11.76 3.87
N ASN A 250 13.68 11.17 2.76
CA ASN A 250 12.83 11.84 1.78
C ASN A 250 11.46 12.13 2.41
N HIS A 251 10.91 13.33 2.17
CA HIS A 251 9.65 13.74 2.79
C HIS A 251 8.44 12.86 2.42
N HIS A 252 8.51 12.04 1.37
CA HIS A 252 7.48 11.08 0.96
C HIS A 252 7.55 9.72 1.67
N VAL A 253 8.51 9.49 2.59
CA VAL A 253 8.59 8.21 3.31
C VAL A 253 7.30 7.91 4.08
N ALA A 254 6.66 8.94 4.65
CA ALA A 254 5.34 8.81 5.28
C ALA A 254 4.26 8.32 4.29
N ASP A 255 4.20 8.91 3.10
CA ASP A 255 3.23 8.55 2.06
C ASP A 255 3.47 7.14 1.52
N ALA A 256 4.75 6.76 1.35
CA ALA A 256 5.15 5.43 0.93
C ALA A 256 4.74 4.37 1.96
N TRP A 257 4.93 4.65 3.26
CA TRP A 257 4.49 3.78 4.34
C TRP A 257 2.98 3.57 4.34
N ARG A 258 2.19 4.65 4.24
CA ARG A 258 0.72 4.54 4.19
C ARG A 258 0.24 3.80 2.93
N SER A 259 0.86 4.06 1.78
CA SER A 259 0.54 3.37 0.54
C SER A 259 0.85 1.88 0.63
N LEU A 260 1.98 1.53 1.24
CA LEU A 260 2.36 0.14 1.48
C LEU A 260 1.39 -0.56 2.44
N TYR A 261 0.98 0.13 3.52
CA TYR A 261 -0.03 -0.37 4.46
C TYR A 261 -1.36 -0.63 3.74
N GLU A 262 -1.88 0.36 3.01
CA GLU A 262 -3.15 0.24 2.28
C GLU A 262 -3.16 -0.93 1.28
N ILE A 263 -2.06 -1.14 0.57
CA ILE A 263 -1.92 -2.29 -0.35
C ILE A 263 -1.89 -3.61 0.42
N ALA A 264 -1.22 -3.65 1.57
CA ALA A 264 -1.06 -4.90 2.34
C ALA A 264 -2.32 -5.29 3.14
N THR A 265 -3.19 -4.33 3.46
CA THR A 265 -4.35 -4.51 4.34
C THR A 265 -5.69 -4.16 3.68
N ARG A 266 -5.77 -4.16 2.34
CA ARG A 266 -7.00 -3.83 1.59
C ARG A 266 -8.19 -4.72 1.99
N ASP A 267 -7.92 -5.98 2.33
CA ASP A 267 -8.92 -6.94 2.84
C ASP A 267 -9.47 -6.58 4.23
N MET A 268 -8.85 -5.64 4.96
CA MET A 268 -9.19 -5.20 6.31
C MET A 268 -9.39 -6.38 7.28
N SER A 269 -8.50 -7.37 7.22
CA SER A 269 -8.53 -8.52 8.12
C SER A 269 -7.56 -8.34 9.29
N VAL A 270 -7.91 -8.89 10.46
CA VAL A 270 -7.00 -8.92 11.63
C VAL A 270 -5.66 -9.58 11.26
N GLY A 271 -5.72 -10.60 10.42
CA GLY A 271 -4.55 -11.34 9.95
C GLY A 271 -3.60 -10.52 9.06
N SER A 272 -4.12 -9.75 8.10
CA SER A 272 -3.29 -8.91 7.23
C SER A 272 -2.66 -7.75 7.99
N ILE A 273 -3.43 -7.09 8.87
CA ILE A 273 -2.94 -6.01 9.74
C ILE A 273 -1.81 -6.52 10.65
N THR A 274 -2.04 -7.65 11.32
CA THR A 274 -1.06 -8.23 12.24
C THR A 274 0.21 -8.66 11.51
N ARG A 275 0.08 -9.31 10.34
CA ARG A 275 1.22 -9.68 9.50
C ARG A 275 2.01 -8.47 9.06
N PHE A 276 1.32 -7.40 8.62
CA PHE A 276 1.98 -6.17 8.19
C PHE A 276 2.86 -5.59 9.30
N LEU A 277 2.33 -5.47 10.53
CA LEU A 277 3.08 -4.96 11.67
C LEU A 277 4.27 -5.86 12.06
N GLN A 278 4.11 -7.19 11.92
CA GLN A 278 5.21 -8.14 12.14
C GLN A 278 6.32 -8.01 11.10
N GLU A 279 5.96 -7.80 9.84
CA GLU A 279 6.91 -7.64 8.73
C GLU A 279 7.55 -6.24 8.69
N ASN A 280 6.90 -5.24 9.30
CA ASN A 280 7.32 -3.83 9.25
C ASN A 280 7.30 -3.21 10.67
N PRO A 281 8.22 -3.62 11.56
CA PRO A 281 8.24 -3.15 12.95
C PRO A 281 8.53 -1.64 13.10
N ASP A 282 9.12 -1.02 12.07
CA ASP A 282 9.44 0.42 12.05
C ASP A 282 8.29 1.29 11.49
N TYR A 283 7.11 0.71 11.23
CA TYR A 283 5.96 1.46 10.72
C TYR A 283 5.51 2.53 11.73
N PRO A 284 5.52 3.84 11.37
CA PRO A 284 5.39 4.90 12.37
C PRO A 284 3.94 5.22 12.77
N PHE A 285 2.93 4.73 12.05
CA PHE A 285 1.52 5.13 12.22
C PHE A 285 0.69 4.10 13.01
N VAL A 286 1.24 3.55 14.09
CA VAL A 286 0.59 2.49 14.88
C VAL A 286 -0.76 2.94 15.48
N GLU A 287 -0.92 4.22 15.80
CA GLU A 287 -2.20 4.76 16.30
C GLU A 287 -3.30 4.70 15.23
N GLU A 288 -2.98 4.99 13.96
CA GLU A 288 -3.92 4.88 12.84
C GLU A 288 -4.39 3.41 12.68
N VAL A 289 -3.49 2.45 12.90
CA VAL A 289 -3.78 1.01 12.79
C VAL A 289 -4.74 0.53 13.89
N ALA A 290 -4.78 1.20 15.04
CA ALA A 290 -5.67 0.79 16.13
C ALA A 290 -7.16 0.90 15.75
N ASP A 291 -7.52 1.89 14.93
CA ASP A 291 -8.89 2.08 14.45
C ASP A 291 -9.26 1.03 13.38
N ASP A 292 -8.33 0.73 12.48
CA ASP A 292 -8.50 -0.34 11.49
C ASP A 292 -8.60 -1.72 12.15
N TYR A 293 -7.77 -1.99 13.16
CA TYR A 293 -7.83 -3.23 13.93
C TYR A 293 -9.18 -3.40 14.64
N ARG A 294 -9.73 -2.31 15.21
CA ARG A 294 -11.06 -2.31 15.85
C ARG A 294 -12.15 -2.64 14.83
N THR A 295 -12.08 -2.03 13.65
CA THR A 295 -13.01 -2.30 12.54
C THR A 295 -12.89 -3.75 12.06
N ALA A 296 -11.66 -4.25 11.89
CA ALA A 296 -11.37 -5.61 11.46
C ALA A 296 -11.84 -6.68 12.46
N SER A 297 -11.92 -6.34 13.75
CA SER A 297 -12.30 -7.24 14.85
C SER A 297 -13.79 -7.21 15.20
N MET A 298 -14.57 -6.32 14.59
CA MET A 298 -15.98 -6.14 14.92
C MET A 298 -16.83 -7.30 14.40
N ASP A 299 -17.73 -7.86 15.20
CA ASP A 299 -18.70 -8.82 14.69
C ASP A 299 -19.78 -8.08 13.89
N LEU A 300 -19.88 -8.40 12.60
CA LEU A 300 -20.84 -7.81 11.68
C LEU A 300 -21.82 -8.87 11.21
N VAL A 301 -23.11 -8.58 11.35
CA VAL A 301 -24.20 -9.44 10.90
C VAL A 301 -24.98 -8.77 9.78
N PRO A 302 -25.49 -9.53 8.80
CA PRO A 302 -26.27 -8.97 7.70
C PRO A 302 -27.63 -8.47 8.21
N PHE A 303 -28.11 -7.36 7.68
CA PHE A 303 -29.47 -6.86 7.93
C PHE A 303 -30.09 -6.36 6.63
N THR A 304 -31.42 -6.24 6.60
CA THR A 304 -32.15 -5.73 5.42
C THR A 304 -32.90 -4.45 5.73
N ARG A 305 -32.91 -3.47 4.84
CA ARG A 305 -33.74 -2.27 4.95
C ARG A 305 -34.26 -1.89 3.58
N ALA A 306 -35.57 -1.70 3.48
CA ALA A 306 -36.25 -1.41 2.21
C ALA A 306 -35.90 -2.40 1.08
N GLY A 307 -35.75 -3.70 1.43
CA GLY A 307 -35.44 -4.77 0.48
C GLY A 307 -33.98 -4.82 0.00
N LYS A 308 -33.07 -4.05 0.63
CA LYS A 308 -31.63 -4.07 0.36
C LYS A 308 -30.86 -4.54 1.58
N TRP A 309 -29.74 -5.21 1.35
CA TRP A 309 -28.89 -5.79 2.38
C TRP A 309 -27.67 -4.93 2.68
N GLY A 310 -27.31 -4.87 3.96
CA GLY A 310 -26.11 -4.23 4.49
C GLY A 310 -25.60 -4.99 5.71
N PHE A 311 -24.70 -4.37 6.49
CA PHE A 311 -24.18 -4.97 7.71
C PHE A 311 -24.27 -4.01 8.90
N MET A 312 -24.57 -4.58 10.06
CA MET A 312 -24.61 -3.88 11.34
C MET A 312 -23.76 -4.61 12.37
N ASP A 313 -23.35 -3.89 13.41
CA ASP A 313 -22.70 -4.50 14.57
C ASP A 313 -23.72 -5.22 15.47
N THR A 314 -23.22 -5.91 16.50
CA THR A 314 -24.05 -6.66 17.45
C THR A 314 -24.92 -5.77 18.35
N GLU A 315 -24.71 -4.45 18.31
CA GLU A 315 -25.54 -3.47 19.00
C GLU A 315 -26.67 -2.91 18.10
N GLY A 316 -26.74 -3.35 16.84
CA GLY A 316 -27.75 -2.92 15.87
C GLY A 316 -27.39 -1.63 15.14
N THR A 317 -26.15 -1.13 15.28
CA THR A 317 -25.69 0.06 14.56
C THR A 317 -25.28 -0.33 13.15
N GLU A 318 -25.88 0.31 12.14
CA GLU A 318 -25.49 0.16 10.74
C GLU A 318 -24.02 0.58 10.53
N ARG A 319 -23.21 -0.34 10.01
CA ARG A 319 -21.78 -0.12 9.71
C ARG A 319 -21.49 -0.11 8.22
N ILE A 320 -22.21 -0.93 7.46
CA ILE A 320 -22.16 -0.96 6.00
C ILE A 320 -23.57 -0.77 5.49
N LYS A 321 -23.73 0.22 4.61
CA LYS A 321 -25.03 0.66 4.16
C LYS A 321 -25.79 -0.44 3.43
N ALA A 322 -27.10 -0.49 3.68
CA ALA A 322 -28.01 -1.41 3.01
C ALA A 322 -28.28 -1.01 1.55
N ASP A 323 -27.35 -1.34 0.65
CA ASP A 323 -27.41 -1.01 -0.78
C ASP A 323 -27.34 -2.25 -1.71
N TYR A 324 -27.09 -3.44 -1.16
CA TYR A 324 -26.90 -4.68 -1.93
C TYR A 324 -28.20 -5.45 -2.14
N GLU A 325 -28.28 -6.27 -3.17
CA GLU A 325 -29.44 -7.15 -3.44
C GLU A 325 -29.43 -8.40 -2.55
N TRP A 326 -28.24 -8.88 -2.22
CA TRP A 326 -27.98 -9.94 -1.24
C TRP A 326 -26.54 -9.82 -0.74
N VAL A 327 -26.27 -10.41 0.43
CA VAL A 327 -24.94 -10.50 1.02
C VAL A 327 -24.74 -11.85 1.70
N GLU A 328 -23.51 -12.33 1.77
CA GLU A 328 -23.12 -13.44 2.63
C GLU A 328 -22.43 -12.95 3.92
N PRO A 329 -22.42 -13.74 5.01
CA PRO A 329 -21.68 -13.39 6.22
C PRO A 329 -20.18 -13.20 5.97
N PHE A 330 -19.54 -12.35 6.78
CA PHE A 330 -18.09 -12.14 6.71
C PHE A 330 -17.29 -13.42 6.98
N ARG A 331 -16.35 -13.74 6.09
CA ARG A 331 -15.35 -14.81 6.23
C ARG A 331 -13.97 -14.29 5.80
N GLY A 332 -12.93 -14.60 6.58
CA GLY A 332 -11.57 -14.17 6.25
C GLY A 332 -11.35 -12.66 6.11
N GLY A 333 -12.24 -11.82 6.67
CA GLY A 333 -12.18 -10.35 6.59
C GLY A 333 -13.06 -9.73 5.51
N GLN A 334 -13.63 -10.52 4.60
CA GLN A 334 -14.47 -10.04 3.49
C GLN A 334 -15.85 -10.71 3.50
N ALA A 335 -16.81 -10.09 2.82
CA ALA A 335 -18.14 -10.65 2.60
C ALA A 335 -18.49 -10.57 1.11
N LEU A 336 -19.13 -11.61 0.57
CA LEU A 336 -19.68 -11.60 -0.79
C LEU A 336 -20.90 -10.69 -0.83
N VAL A 337 -21.00 -9.89 -1.88
CA VAL A 337 -22.13 -8.98 -2.10
C VAL A 337 -22.60 -9.07 -3.54
N GLY A 338 -23.92 -9.05 -3.72
CA GLY A 338 -24.57 -9.01 -5.02
C GLY A 338 -25.15 -7.63 -5.33
N LEU A 339 -24.87 -7.10 -6.52
CA LEU A 339 -25.48 -5.86 -7.02
C LEU A 339 -25.65 -5.92 -8.53
N ALA A 340 -26.85 -5.60 -9.03
CA ALA A 340 -27.16 -5.57 -10.46
C ALA A 340 -26.80 -6.88 -11.20
N GLY A 341 -27.05 -8.02 -10.56
CA GLY A 341 -26.72 -9.35 -11.10
C GLY A 341 -25.23 -9.67 -11.18
N ARG A 342 -24.36 -8.88 -10.53
CA ARG A 342 -22.91 -9.13 -10.44
C ARG A 342 -22.49 -9.36 -9.00
N VAL A 343 -21.37 -10.06 -8.84
CA VAL A 343 -20.79 -10.46 -7.56
C VAL A 343 -19.43 -9.81 -7.37
N GLY A 344 -19.15 -9.40 -6.15
CA GLY A 344 -17.85 -8.94 -5.68
C GLY A 344 -17.74 -9.13 -4.18
N THR A 345 -16.74 -8.51 -3.57
CA THR A 345 -16.57 -8.55 -2.11
C THR A 345 -16.41 -7.18 -1.51
N VAL A 346 -16.82 -7.05 -0.25
CA VAL A 346 -16.53 -5.88 0.58
C VAL A 346 -15.75 -6.31 1.81
N ASN A 347 -14.87 -5.43 2.29
CA ASN A 347 -14.24 -5.61 3.59
C ASN A 347 -15.10 -5.04 4.73
N ARG A 348 -14.61 -5.13 5.97
CA ARG A 348 -15.35 -4.71 7.17
C ARG A 348 -15.59 -3.20 7.31
N SER A 349 -14.91 -2.37 6.52
CA SER A 349 -15.23 -0.93 6.43
C SER A 349 -16.28 -0.63 5.34
N GLY A 350 -16.70 -1.64 4.58
CA GLY A 350 -17.62 -1.49 3.45
C GLY A 350 -16.94 -1.11 2.13
N ARG A 351 -15.60 -1.06 2.09
CA ARG A 351 -14.85 -0.84 0.84
C ARG A 351 -14.94 -2.09 -0.02
N VAL A 352 -15.25 -1.91 -1.30
CA VAL A 352 -15.17 -2.98 -2.31
C VAL A 352 -13.71 -3.41 -2.48
N VAL A 353 -13.43 -4.70 -2.31
CA VAL A 353 -12.10 -5.30 -2.47
C VAL A 353 -12.03 -6.01 -3.81
N VAL A 354 -12.85 -7.05 -4.01
CA VAL A 354 -13.07 -7.64 -5.34
C VAL A 354 -14.17 -6.84 -6.03
N PRO A 355 -13.91 -6.22 -7.20
CA PRO A 355 -14.90 -5.43 -7.93
C PRO A 355 -16.21 -6.21 -8.19
N ILE A 356 -17.36 -5.53 -8.09
CA ILE A 356 -18.68 -6.14 -8.29
C ILE A 356 -19.01 -6.21 -9.79
N GLU A 357 -18.28 -7.04 -10.52
CA GLU A 357 -18.41 -7.19 -11.98
C GLU A 357 -18.41 -8.66 -12.46
N PHE A 358 -18.21 -9.60 -11.54
CA PHE A 358 -18.12 -11.02 -11.85
C PHE A 358 -19.51 -11.67 -11.87
N ASP A 359 -19.64 -12.75 -12.63
CA ASP A 359 -20.82 -13.62 -12.57
C ASP A 359 -20.78 -14.48 -11.29
N GLU A 360 -19.59 -14.91 -10.88
CA GLU A 360 -19.36 -15.68 -9.66
C GLU A 360 -18.01 -15.34 -9.01
N VAL A 361 -17.95 -15.39 -7.68
CA VAL A 361 -16.74 -15.25 -6.88
C VAL A 361 -16.76 -16.34 -5.81
N MET A 362 -15.75 -17.23 -5.82
CA MET A 362 -15.64 -18.27 -4.79
C MET A 362 -14.88 -17.78 -3.55
N GLU A 363 -15.09 -18.48 -2.43
CA GLU A 363 -14.40 -18.21 -1.17
C GLU A 363 -12.87 -18.29 -1.32
N SER A 364 -12.14 -17.39 -0.66
CA SER A 364 -10.68 -17.32 -0.78
C SER A 364 -10.01 -18.53 -0.11
N VAL A 365 -9.25 -19.30 -0.88
CA VAL A 365 -8.40 -20.41 -0.40
C VAL A 365 -6.93 -20.03 -0.59
N GLU A 366 -6.09 -20.25 0.43
CA GLU A 366 -4.67 -19.83 0.44
C GLU A 366 -4.44 -18.33 0.10
N GLY A 367 -5.47 -17.48 0.20
CA GLY A 367 -5.42 -16.05 -0.13
C GLY A 367 -5.68 -15.71 -1.60
N THR A 368 -6.27 -16.63 -2.36
CA THR A 368 -6.71 -16.42 -3.73
C THR A 368 -8.19 -16.78 -3.85
N SER A 369 -8.98 -15.93 -4.49
CA SER A 369 -10.39 -16.22 -4.84
C SER A 369 -10.49 -16.46 -6.34
N THR A 370 -11.09 -17.57 -6.74
CA THR A 370 -11.43 -17.79 -8.15
C THR A 370 -12.64 -16.94 -8.52
N VAL A 371 -12.59 -16.35 -9.72
CA VAL A 371 -13.62 -15.45 -10.22
C VAL A 371 -14.02 -15.88 -11.63
N GLU A 372 -15.31 -15.78 -11.94
CA GLU A 372 -15.84 -16.08 -13.27
C GLU A 372 -16.46 -14.83 -13.90
N ARG A 373 -16.15 -14.60 -15.18
CA ARG A 373 -16.85 -13.62 -16.00
C ARG A 373 -17.05 -14.15 -17.42
N SER A 374 -18.30 -14.19 -17.86
CA SER A 374 -18.71 -14.60 -19.21
C SER A 374 -18.22 -15.99 -19.60
N GLY A 375 -18.32 -16.97 -18.68
CA GLY A 375 -17.90 -18.36 -18.90
C GLY A 375 -16.38 -18.55 -18.94
N ARG A 376 -15.61 -17.58 -18.41
CA ARG A 376 -14.16 -17.67 -18.27
C ARG A 376 -13.75 -17.44 -16.83
N VAL A 377 -12.91 -18.34 -16.34
CA VAL A 377 -12.43 -18.37 -14.96
C VAL A 377 -11.02 -17.81 -14.89
N GLY A 378 -10.79 -16.97 -13.90
CA GLY A 378 -9.48 -16.50 -13.45
C GLY A 378 -9.43 -16.50 -11.93
N ALA A 379 -8.50 -15.74 -11.36
CA ALA A 379 -8.39 -15.63 -9.92
C ALA A 379 -7.80 -14.29 -9.50
N VAL A 380 -8.27 -13.79 -8.37
CA VAL A 380 -7.83 -12.54 -7.75
C VAL A 380 -7.16 -12.84 -6.41
N ASP A 381 -6.20 -12.02 -6.03
CA ASP A 381 -5.59 -12.09 -4.70
C ASP A 381 -6.52 -11.48 -3.62
N ARG A 382 -6.05 -11.44 -2.38
CA ARG A 382 -6.80 -10.84 -1.25
C ARG A 382 -7.12 -9.35 -1.42
N ASN A 383 -6.40 -8.66 -2.31
CA ASN A 383 -6.62 -7.26 -2.61
C ASN A 383 -7.56 -7.05 -3.80
N GLY A 384 -8.05 -8.14 -4.40
CA GLY A 384 -8.91 -8.11 -5.59
C GLY A 384 -8.15 -7.90 -6.89
N ASP A 385 -6.82 -7.96 -6.87
CA ASP A 385 -6.01 -7.80 -8.09
C ASP A 385 -5.98 -9.14 -8.85
N LEU A 386 -6.21 -9.12 -10.16
CA LEU A 386 -6.23 -10.33 -11.00
C LEU A 386 -4.83 -10.94 -11.11
N VAL A 387 -4.62 -12.08 -10.47
CA VAL A 387 -3.34 -12.83 -10.46
C VAL A 387 -3.33 -14.00 -11.41
N VAL A 388 -4.50 -14.54 -11.76
CA VAL A 388 -4.67 -15.57 -12.80
C VAL A 388 -5.57 -15.00 -13.89
N PRO A 389 -5.13 -14.97 -15.16
CA PRO A 389 -5.91 -14.39 -16.25
C PRO A 389 -7.22 -15.15 -16.47
N MET A 390 -8.29 -14.43 -16.80
CA MET A 390 -9.62 -15.01 -17.10
C MET A 390 -9.65 -15.62 -18.50
N VAL A 391 -8.93 -16.72 -18.69
CA VAL A 391 -8.80 -17.42 -19.98
C VAL A 391 -9.15 -18.90 -19.90
N PHE A 392 -9.42 -19.41 -18.69
CA PHE A 392 -9.69 -20.82 -18.44
C PHE A 392 -11.19 -21.09 -18.47
N GLU A 393 -11.56 -22.33 -18.78
CA GLU A 393 -12.94 -22.81 -18.69
C GLU A 393 -13.29 -23.18 -17.24
N GLU A 394 -12.30 -23.61 -16.47
CA GLU A 394 -12.41 -24.01 -15.07
C GLU A 394 -11.06 -23.80 -14.38
N VAL A 395 -11.08 -23.44 -13.09
CA VAL A 395 -9.90 -23.43 -12.22
C VAL A 395 -10.32 -24.01 -10.88
N GLY A 396 -9.62 -25.06 -10.44
CA GLY A 396 -9.85 -25.68 -9.14
C GLY A 396 -9.28 -24.89 -7.97
N GLU A 397 -9.48 -25.40 -6.76
CA GLU A 397 -8.87 -24.83 -5.55
C GLU A 397 -7.33 -24.90 -5.61
N PHE A 398 -6.68 -23.82 -5.20
CA PHE A 398 -5.23 -23.81 -4.99
C PHE A 398 -4.88 -24.65 -3.77
N SER A 399 -3.94 -25.59 -3.96
CA SER A 399 -3.35 -26.36 -2.87
C SER A 399 -1.84 -26.46 -3.04
N GLY A 400 -1.10 -25.96 -2.06
CA GLY A 400 0.36 -25.96 -2.11
C GLY A 400 0.90 -25.16 -3.31
N GLY A 401 0.21 -24.09 -3.68
CA GLY A 401 0.60 -23.15 -4.74
C GLY A 401 0.22 -23.54 -6.17
N MET A 402 -0.53 -24.63 -6.37
CA MET A 402 -0.99 -25.08 -7.70
C MET A 402 -2.49 -25.38 -7.70
N ALA A 403 -3.13 -25.19 -8.84
CA ALA A 403 -4.51 -25.59 -9.11
C ALA A 403 -4.58 -26.30 -10.46
N TYR A 404 -5.53 -27.22 -10.62
CA TYR A 404 -5.86 -27.68 -11.97
C TYR A 404 -6.61 -26.56 -12.70
N ALA A 405 -6.49 -26.54 -14.01
CA ALA A 405 -7.28 -25.66 -14.86
C ALA A 405 -7.72 -26.41 -16.12
N ALA A 406 -8.84 -26.00 -16.69
CA ALA A 406 -9.32 -26.48 -17.97
C ALA A 406 -9.12 -25.43 -19.08
N LYS A 407 -8.59 -25.87 -20.21
CA LYS A 407 -8.44 -25.04 -21.41
C LYS A 407 -8.59 -25.92 -22.65
N ASP A 408 -9.42 -25.48 -23.59
CA ASP A 408 -9.71 -26.20 -24.83
C ASP A 408 -10.22 -27.64 -24.56
N GLY A 409 -11.02 -27.81 -23.50
CA GLY A 409 -11.57 -29.11 -23.09
C GLY A 409 -10.57 -30.10 -22.49
N ARG A 410 -9.35 -29.67 -22.15
CA ARG A 410 -8.32 -30.51 -21.50
C ARG A 410 -7.88 -29.90 -20.19
N TYR A 411 -7.45 -30.77 -19.27
CA TYR A 411 -6.97 -30.36 -17.95
C TYR A 411 -5.44 -30.36 -17.89
N GLY A 412 -4.91 -29.34 -17.20
CA GLY A 412 -3.51 -29.17 -16.85
C GLY A 412 -3.39 -28.51 -15.48
N TYR A 413 -2.20 -28.04 -15.10
CA TYR A 413 -2.00 -27.34 -13.83
C TYR A 413 -1.29 -26.02 -14.00
N ILE A 414 -1.77 -25.03 -13.24
CA ILE A 414 -1.23 -23.68 -13.20
C ILE A 414 -0.74 -23.35 -11.78
N ASN A 415 0.20 -22.42 -11.68
CA ASN A 415 0.55 -21.82 -10.39
C ASN A 415 -0.37 -20.62 -10.05
N ALA A 416 -0.17 -20.01 -8.88
CA ALA A 416 -0.96 -18.86 -8.40
C ALA A 416 -0.84 -17.58 -9.27
N ARG A 417 0.02 -17.58 -10.31
CA ARG A 417 0.13 -16.51 -11.32
C ARG A 417 -0.51 -16.88 -12.66
N GLY A 418 -1.14 -18.05 -12.74
CA GLY A 418 -1.72 -18.58 -13.97
C GLY A 418 -0.69 -19.14 -14.96
N GLU A 419 0.57 -19.29 -14.56
CA GLU A 419 1.60 -19.87 -15.40
C GLU A 419 1.37 -21.39 -15.47
N VAL A 420 1.41 -21.95 -16.68
CA VAL A 420 1.22 -23.39 -16.91
C VAL A 420 2.44 -24.15 -16.41
N VAL A 421 2.25 -24.99 -15.40
CA VAL A 421 3.26 -25.87 -14.83
C VAL A 421 3.17 -27.27 -15.45
N VAL A 422 1.94 -27.77 -15.64
CA VAL A 422 1.68 -29.06 -16.30
C VAL A 422 0.76 -28.79 -17.51
N PRO A 423 1.15 -29.22 -18.72
CA PRO A 423 0.36 -28.99 -19.94
C PRO A 423 -1.08 -29.52 -19.87
N PHE A 424 -1.97 -28.89 -20.64
CA PHE A 424 -3.37 -29.29 -20.77
C PHE A 424 -3.52 -30.56 -21.63
N THR A 425 -3.23 -31.71 -21.04
CA THR A 425 -3.22 -33.01 -21.73
C THR A 425 -4.11 -34.06 -21.06
N PHE A 426 -4.72 -33.78 -19.91
CA PHE A 426 -5.57 -34.74 -19.22
C PHE A 426 -7.04 -34.57 -19.62
N ASP A 427 -7.83 -35.64 -19.44
CA ASP A 427 -9.27 -35.62 -19.67
C ASP A 427 -10.01 -35.08 -18.43
N ALA A 428 -9.46 -35.33 -17.24
CA ALA A 428 -9.88 -34.75 -15.96
C ALA A 428 -8.68 -34.65 -15.00
N ALA A 429 -8.74 -33.75 -14.02
CA ALA A 429 -7.69 -33.55 -13.03
C ALA A 429 -8.27 -33.24 -11.64
N GLY A 430 -7.66 -33.80 -10.59
CA GLY A 430 -7.99 -33.49 -9.20
C GLY A 430 -7.02 -32.52 -8.54
N THR A 431 -7.41 -31.97 -7.39
CA THR A 431 -6.54 -31.09 -6.58
C THR A 431 -5.32 -31.84 -6.05
N TYR A 432 -4.16 -31.19 -6.04
CA TYR A 432 -2.96 -31.75 -5.41
C TYR A 432 -3.18 -31.97 -3.92
N ARG A 433 -2.76 -33.13 -3.41
CA ARG A 433 -2.69 -33.43 -1.98
C ARG A 433 -1.36 -34.09 -1.69
N ASN A 434 -0.58 -33.53 -0.75
CA ASN A 434 0.76 -34.02 -0.40
C ASN A 434 1.71 -34.18 -1.61
N GLY A 435 1.58 -33.32 -2.62
CA GLY A 435 2.43 -33.33 -3.82
C GLY A 435 2.03 -34.33 -4.91
N LEU A 436 0.91 -35.04 -4.74
CA LEU A 436 0.35 -35.96 -5.74
C LEU A 436 -1.03 -35.49 -6.20
N ALA A 437 -1.39 -35.77 -7.44
CA ALA A 437 -2.73 -35.56 -7.94
C ALA A 437 -3.21 -36.76 -8.75
N VAL A 438 -4.50 -37.07 -8.62
CA VAL A 438 -5.18 -38.06 -9.46
C VAL A 438 -5.61 -37.36 -10.75
N VAL A 439 -5.27 -37.95 -11.89
CA VAL A 439 -5.63 -37.44 -13.21
C VAL A 439 -6.23 -38.55 -14.05
N GLU A 440 -7.10 -38.19 -14.98
CA GLU A 440 -7.68 -39.09 -15.95
C GLU A 440 -7.03 -38.87 -17.32
N GLN A 441 -6.63 -39.97 -17.97
CA GLN A 441 -6.14 -39.95 -19.33
C GLN A 441 -6.59 -41.20 -20.07
N ALA A 442 -7.21 -41.00 -21.24
CA ALA A 442 -7.83 -42.03 -22.05
C ALA A 442 -8.87 -42.87 -21.27
N GLY A 443 -9.69 -42.22 -20.43
CA GLY A 443 -10.76 -42.88 -19.67
C GLY A 443 -10.30 -43.66 -18.42
N LEU A 444 -9.03 -43.55 -18.04
CA LEU A 444 -8.45 -44.28 -16.90
C LEU A 444 -7.71 -43.33 -15.96
N HIS A 445 -7.80 -43.62 -14.67
CA HIS A 445 -7.15 -42.85 -13.62
C HIS A 445 -5.69 -43.31 -13.42
N GLY A 446 -4.81 -42.33 -13.30
CA GLY A 446 -3.43 -42.44 -12.87
C GLY A 446 -3.11 -41.38 -11.82
N VAL A 447 -1.85 -41.32 -11.40
CA VAL A 447 -1.37 -40.39 -10.37
C VAL A 447 -0.09 -39.74 -10.87
N ILE A 448 -0.02 -38.42 -10.76
CA ILE A 448 1.14 -37.63 -11.15
C ILE A 448 1.80 -36.96 -9.94
N ASP A 449 3.09 -36.69 -10.06
CA ASP A 449 3.80 -35.75 -9.19
C ASP A 449 3.58 -34.29 -9.62
N ARG A 450 4.15 -33.34 -8.88
CA ARG A 450 4.06 -31.89 -9.18
C ARG A 450 4.64 -31.47 -10.53
N ALA A 451 5.53 -32.27 -11.12
CA ALA A 451 6.09 -32.00 -12.45
C ALA A 451 5.20 -32.56 -13.57
N GLY A 452 4.10 -33.25 -13.23
CA GLY A 452 3.20 -33.90 -14.18
C GLY A 452 3.68 -35.29 -14.59
N ALA A 453 4.71 -35.85 -13.96
CA ALA A 453 5.19 -37.19 -14.27
C ALA A 453 4.32 -38.25 -13.58
N PHE A 454 3.92 -39.29 -14.32
CA PHE A 454 3.16 -40.39 -13.76
C PHE A 454 3.99 -41.19 -12.74
N VAL A 455 3.55 -41.15 -11.48
CA VAL A 455 4.01 -42.07 -10.43
C VAL A 455 3.16 -43.35 -10.38
N VAL A 456 1.90 -43.27 -10.84
CA VAL A 456 1.03 -44.42 -11.11
C VAL A 456 0.47 -44.24 -12.51
N PRO A 457 0.84 -45.08 -13.49
CA PRO A 457 0.31 -44.98 -14.85
C PRO A 457 -1.22 -45.13 -14.90
N PRO A 458 -1.91 -44.49 -15.87
CA PRO A 458 -3.35 -44.65 -16.06
C PRO A 458 -3.71 -46.12 -16.29
N ARG A 459 -4.40 -46.73 -15.32
CA ARG A 459 -4.83 -48.14 -15.41
C ARG A 459 -6.05 -48.51 -14.57
N PHE A 460 -6.50 -47.61 -13.70
CA PHE A 460 -7.61 -47.84 -12.79
C PHE A 460 -8.87 -47.17 -13.32
N GLN A 461 -10.04 -47.78 -13.08
CA GLN A 461 -11.33 -47.14 -13.38
C GLN A 461 -11.61 -45.98 -12.41
N TRP A 462 -11.00 -46.01 -11.22
CA TRP A 462 -11.13 -44.96 -10.21
C TRP A 462 -9.98 -45.06 -9.20
N ILE A 463 -9.50 -43.90 -8.75
CA ILE A 463 -8.57 -43.74 -7.62
C ILE A 463 -9.15 -42.65 -6.74
N GLU A 464 -9.31 -42.92 -5.45
CA GLU A 464 -9.88 -41.94 -4.51
C GLU A 464 -8.97 -40.72 -4.28
N GLY A 465 -7.66 -40.95 -4.31
CA GLY A 465 -6.64 -40.03 -3.78
C GLY A 465 -5.96 -40.61 -2.55
N PHE A 466 -4.79 -40.08 -2.21
CA PHE A 466 -3.97 -40.61 -1.13
C PHE A 466 -4.23 -39.90 0.19
N GLU A 467 -4.65 -40.67 1.18
CA GLU A 467 -4.74 -40.23 2.56
C GLU A 467 -3.82 -41.11 3.41
N GLN A 468 -2.90 -40.48 4.15
CA GLN A 468 -1.96 -41.19 5.05
C GLN A 468 -1.17 -42.34 4.37
N GLY A 469 -0.85 -42.17 3.08
CA GLY A 469 0.00 -43.09 2.32
C GLY A 469 -0.72 -44.30 1.69
N VAL A 470 -2.05 -44.31 1.64
CA VAL A 470 -2.84 -45.37 1.00
C VAL A 470 -3.98 -44.77 0.19
N SER A 471 -4.38 -45.42 -0.90
CA SER A 471 -5.56 -45.06 -1.68
C SER A 471 -6.38 -46.29 -2.03
N ARG A 472 -7.69 -46.12 -2.07
CA ARG A 472 -8.61 -47.10 -2.62
C ARG A 472 -8.67 -46.95 -4.13
N VAL A 473 -8.70 -48.08 -4.81
CA VAL A 473 -8.76 -48.14 -6.27
C VAL A 473 -9.85 -49.07 -6.74
N ARG A 474 -10.38 -48.80 -7.94
CA ARG A 474 -11.27 -49.72 -8.64
C ARG A 474 -10.62 -50.25 -9.91
N LEU A 475 -10.63 -51.57 -10.06
CA LEU A 475 -10.15 -52.28 -11.23
C LEU A 475 -11.07 -53.47 -11.50
N ASN A 476 -11.59 -53.60 -12.72
CA ASN A 476 -12.54 -54.65 -13.11
C ASN A 476 -13.74 -54.75 -12.17
N ASP A 477 -14.31 -53.61 -11.79
CA ASP A 477 -15.45 -53.48 -10.86
C ASP A 477 -15.22 -54.04 -9.44
N ARG A 478 -13.96 -54.35 -9.11
CA ARG A 478 -13.51 -54.76 -7.78
C ARG A 478 -12.67 -53.65 -7.15
N THR A 479 -12.67 -53.60 -5.82
CA THR A 479 -11.90 -52.61 -5.06
C THR A 479 -10.65 -53.20 -4.44
N GLY A 480 -9.54 -52.46 -4.46
CA GLY A 480 -8.27 -52.81 -3.83
C GLY A 480 -7.61 -51.61 -3.14
N LEU A 481 -6.42 -51.81 -2.61
CA LEU A 481 -5.59 -50.78 -1.97
C LEU A 481 -4.22 -50.69 -2.64
N ILE A 482 -3.78 -49.45 -2.90
CA ILE A 482 -2.42 -49.17 -3.37
C ILE A 482 -1.72 -48.13 -2.49
N GLY A 483 -0.40 -48.17 -2.48
CA GLY A 483 0.43 -47.08 -1.96
C GLY A 483 0.64 -45.96 -3.00
N PRO A 484 1.29 -44.84 -2.60
CA PRO A 484 1.39 -43.60 -3.38
C PRO A 484 2.12 -43.75 -4.71
N PHE A 485 2.98 -44.77 -4.81
CA PHE A 485 3.77 -45.09 -5.99
C PHE A 485 3.26 -46.34 -6.71
N GLY A 486 1.99 -46.71 -6.49
CA GLY A 486 1.30 -47.75 -7.22
C GLY A 486 1.59 -49.17 -6.76
N ASN A 487 2.36 -49.36 -5.68
CA ASN A 487 2.56 -50.65 -5.05
C ASN A 487 1.23 -51.19 -4.52
N GLU A 488 0.90 -52.43 -4.88
CA GLU A 488 -0.30 -53.09 -4.39
C GLU A 488 -0.15 -53.43 -2.90
N LEU A 489 -1.12 -53.00 -2.09
CA LEU A 489 -1.19 -53.28 -0.66
C LEU A 489 -2.23 -54.36 -0.39
N LEU A 490 -3.38 -54.27 -1.05
CA LEU A 490 -4.43 -55.29 -1.05
C LEU A 490 -4.96 -55.43 -2.49
N PRO A 491 -5.01 -56.63 -3.07
CA PRO A 491 -5.47 -56.83 -4.44
C PRO A 491 -6.88 -56.29 -4.69
N ALA A 492 -7.13 -55.87 -5.94
CA ALA A 492 -8.45 -55.44 -6.38
C ALA A 492 -9.33 -56.62 -6.76
N ASP A 493 -9.68 -57.46 -5.78
CA ASP A 493 -10.57 -58.62 -5.91
C ASP A 493 -11.78 -58.57 -4.94
N HIS A 494 -11.87 -57.52 -4.13
CA HIS A 494 -12.92 -57.34 -3.12
C HIS A 494 -14.15 -56.61 -3.67
N ASP A 495 -15.34 -56.89 -3.13
CA ASP A 495 -16.58 -56.24 -3.57
C ASP A 495 -16.60 -54.75 -3.19
N HIS A 496 -16.12 -54.43 -1.97
CA HIS A 496 -16.01 -53.06 -1.50
C HIS A 496 -14.93 -52.91 -0.42
N ILE A 497 -14.23 -51.78 -0.46
CA ILE A 497 -13.35 -51.33 0.61
C ILE A 497 -13.84 -49.96 1.09
N GLY A 498 -14.19 -49.86 2.37
CA GLY A 498 -14.61 -48.63 3.02
C GLY A 498 -13.46 -47.66 3.30
N PRO A 499 -13.74 -46.42 3.69
CA PRO A 499 -12.70 -45.44 3.98
C PRO A 499 -11.87 -45.87 5.20
N PHE A 500 -10.66 -45.33 5.33
CA PHE A 500 -9.84 -45.56 6.51
C PHE A 500 -10.34 -44.71 7.68
N VAL A 501 -10.87 -45.36 8.72
CA VAL A 501 -11.24 -44.71 9.97
C VAL A 501 -10.55 -45.44 11.13
N SER A 502 -9.97 -44.68 12.06
CA SER A 502 -9.15 -45.25 13.16
C SER A 502 -8.05 -46.23 12.68
N GLY A 503 -7.51 -46.01 11.47
CA GLY A 503 -6.47 -46.86 10.87
C GLY A 503 -6.96 -48.22 10.37
N ARG A 504 -8.27 -48.38 10.15
CA ARG A 504 -8.90 -49.59 9.60
C ARG A 504 -9.81 -49.23 8.43
N ALA A 505 -9.82 -50.07 7.40
CA ALA A 505 -10.77 -50.00 6.31
C ALA A 505 -11.67 -51.24 6.34
N LEU A 506 -12.98 -51.04 6.25
CA LEU A 506 -13.96 -52.11 6.04
C LEU A 506 -13.62 -52.84 4.73
N VAL A 507 -13.62 -54.17 4.74
CA VAL A 507 -13.40 -54.99 3.54
C VAL A 507 -14.56 -55.96 3.39
N VAL A 508 -15.34 -55.81 2.33
CA VAL A 508 -16.53 -56.63 2.03
C VAL A 508 -16.21 -57.64 0.94
N GLN A 509 -16.59 -58.89 1.20
CA GLN A 509 -16.49 -60.00 0.27
C GLN A 509 -17.70 -60.92 0.44
N GLY A 510 -18.57 -60.97 -0.56
CA GLY A 510 -19.83 -61.70 -0.54
C GLY A 510 -20.74 -61.22 0.58
N ASP A 511 -21.22 -62.16 1.39
CA ASP A 511 -22.10 -61.93 2.54
C ASP A 511 -21.32 -61.64 3.84
N LYS A 512 -20.01 -61.37 3.73
CA LYS A 512 -19.14 -61.13 4.88
C LYS A 512 -18.26 -59.90 4.74
N PHE A 513 -17.81 -59.41 5.88
CA PHE A 513 -16.81 -58.36 5.95
C PHE A 513 -15.80 -58.58 7.07
N GLY A 514 -14.66 -57.91 6.92
CA GLY A 514 -13.57 -57.81 7.89
C GLY A 514 -12.94 -56.43 7.82
N TYR A 515 -11.71 -56.29 8.32
CA TYR A 515 -11.00 -55.02 8.31
C TYR A 515 -9.52 -55.16 7.98
N SER A 516 -9.07 -54.33 7.05
CA SER A 516 -7.65 -54.17 6.71
C SER A 516 -7.02 -53.01 7.46
N ASP A 517 -5.73 -53.10 7.79
CA ASP A 517 -4.90 -51.93 8.07
C ASP A 517 -4.43 -51.23 6.79
N ARG A 518 -3.65 -50.15 6.93
CA ARG A 518 -3.14 -49.36 5.80
C ARG A 518 -2.06 -50.07 4.99
N GLN A 519 -1.53 -51.19 5.48
CA GLN A 519 -0.57 -52.01 4.76
C GLN A 519 -1.26 -53.12 3.97
N GLY A 520 -2.60 -53.14 3.95
CA GLY A 520 -3.40 -54.16 3.27
C GLY A 520 -3.55 -55.47 4.05
N LYS A 521 -3.08 -55.53 5.30
CA LYS A 521 -3.23 -56.72 6.13
C LYS A 521 -4.62 -56.76 6.73
N LEU A 522 -5.35 -57.86 6.51
CA LEU A 522 -6.62 -58.15 7.17
C LEU A 522 -6.40 -58.43 8.67
N VAL A 523 -6.37 -57.38 9.49
CA VAL A 523 -6.19 -57.45 10.95
C VAL A 523 -7.39 -58.10 11.62
N ILE A 524 -8.59 -57.85 11.09
CA ILE A 524 -9.81 -58.56 11.46
C ILE A 524 -10.23 -59.37 10.23
N PRO A 525 -10.22 -60.72 10.31
CA PRO A 525 -10.59 -61.57 9.19
C PRO A 525 -12.00 -61.27 8.66
N ILE A 526 -12.24 -61.59 7.38
CA ILE A 526 -13.58 -61.49 6.78
C ILE A 526 -14.46 -62.59 7.37
N GLN A 527 -15.21 -62.24 8.41
CA GLN A 527 -15.96 -63.21 9.24
C GLN A 527 -17.34 -62.71 9.70
N TYR A 528 -17.56 -61.40 9.72
CA TYR A 528 -18.81 -60.79 10.16
C TYR A 528 -19.81 -60.69 9.03
N GLU A 529 -21.10 -60.77 9.34
CA GLU A 529 -22.17 -60.77 8.33
C GLU A 529 -22.32 -59.38 7.71
N ALA A 530 -22.10 -59.27 6.40
CA ALA A 530 -22.36 -58.07 5.62
C ALA A 530 -23.82 -58.08 5.17
N THR A 531 -24.62 -57.18 5.72
CA THR A 531 -26.00 -56.93 5.27
C THR A 531 -26.10 -55.60 4.57
N ASP A 532 -27.27 -55.31 4.00
CA ASP A 532 -27.57 -54.02 3.38
C ASP A 532 -27.15 -52.85 4.28
N GLY A 533 -26.47 -51.89 3.67
CA GLY A 533 -25.96 -50.70 4.35
C GLY A 533 -24.69 -50.91 5.19
N VAL A 534 -24.00 -52.06 5.13
CA VAL A 534 -22.75 -52.29 5.88
C VAL A 534 -21.70 -51.19 5.67
N ASN A 535 -21.65 -50.60 4.48
CA ASN A 535 -20.75 -49.48 4.18
C ASN A 535 -21.04 -48.22 5.01
N ASN A 536 -22.24 -48.11 5.60
CA ASN A 536 -22.66 -46.99 6.44
C ASN A 536 -22.43 -47.28 7.92
N TRP A 537 -22.75 -48.49 8.40
CA TRP A 537 -22.72 -48.82 9.82
C TRP A 537 -21.50 -49.65 10.27
N GLY A 538 -20.78 -50.27 9.34
CA GLY A 538 -19.65 -51.16 9.63
C GLY A 538 -18.32 -50.44 9.79
N ASN A 539 -18.20 -49.15 9.44
CA ASN A 539 -16.93 -48.44 9.62
C ASN A 539 -16.60 -48.22 11.11
N PHE A 540 -15.31 -48.08 11.41
CA PHE A 540 -14.87 -47.70 12.74
C PHE A 540 -15.33 -46.27 13.08
N VAL A 541 -15.71 -46.06 14.34
CA VAL A 541 -16.01 -44.76 14.93
C VAL A 541 -15.39 -44.73 16.32
N ASN A 542 -14.53 -43.73 16.59
CA ASN A 542 -13.81 -43.60 17.86
C ASN A 542 -13.09 -44.88 18.33
N GLY A 543 -12.53 -45.67 17.40
CA GLY A 543 -11.78 -46.90 17.71
C GLY A 543 -12.65 -48.15 17.91
N PHE A 544 -13.97 -48.08 17.70
CA PHE A 544 -14.87 -49.21 17.77
C PHE A 544 -15.66 -49.40 16.48
N ALA A 545 -16.09 -50.62 16.18
CA ALA A 545 -16.94 -50.90 15.03
C ALA A 545 -18.12 -51.80 15.41
N LYS A 546 -19.29 -51.46 14.85
CA LYS A 546 -20.50 -52.28 14.95
C LYS A 546 -20.34 -53.52 14.06
N VAL A 547 -20.57 -54.69 14.64
CA VAL A 547 -20.46 -55.98 13.92
C VAL A 547 -21.70 -56.82 14.09
N ARG A 548 -21.95 -57.70 13.11
CA ARG A 548 -23.10 -58.61 13.09
C ARG A 548 -22.66 -60.05 12.99
N GLN A 549 -23.20 -60.91 13.84
CA GLN A 549 -22.99 -62.36 13.80
C GLN A 549 -24.22 -63.07 14.38
N GLY A 550 -24.69 -64.13 13.73
CA GLY A 550 -25.88 -64.87 14.15
C GLY A 550 -27.14 -64.01 14.17
N GLY A 551 -27.22 -63.00 13.29
CA GLY A 551 -28.35 -62.06 13.25
C GLY A 551 -28.41 -61.06 14.42
N LYS A 552 -27.42 -61.02 15.30
CA LYS A 552 -27.31 -60.08 16.42
C LYS A 552 -26.16 -59.11 16.22
N PHE A 553 -26.25 -57.96 16.89
CA PHE A 553 -25.23 -56.92 16.83
C PHE A 553 -24.42 -56.84 18.13
N GLY A 554 -23.17 -56.45 17.99
CA GLY A 554 -22.26 -56.11 19.06
C GLY A 554 -21.22 -55.09 18.56
N MET A 555 -20.17 -54.91 19.35
CA MET A 555 -19.12 -53.93 19.04
C MET A 555 -17.74 -54.51 19.33
N VAL A 556 -16.82 -54.31 18.39
CA VAL A 556 -15.41 -54.69 18.53
C VAL A 556 -14.51 -53.47 18.54
N ASP A 557 -13.32 -53.60 19.13
CA ASP A 557 -12.24 -52.64 18.92
C ASP A 557 -11.36 -53.01 17.72
N THR A 558 -10.33 -52.20 17.47
CA THR A 558 -9.41 -52.33 16.32
C THR A 558 -8.57 -53.63 16.31
N SER A 559 -8.68 -54.45 17.35
CA SER A 559 -7.98 -55.73 17.53
C SER A 559 -8.94 -56.93 17.60
N ASP A 560 -10.21 -56.76 17.20
CA ASP A 560 -11.28 -57.77 17.25
C ASP A 560 -11.74 -58.17 18.67
N ARG A 561 -11.37 -57.40 19.71
CA ARG A 561 -11.90 -57.65 21.05
C ARG A 561 -13.36 -57.18 21.10
N LYS A 562 -14.27 -58.09 21.45
CA LYS A 562 -15.71 -57.79 21.63
C LYS A 562 -15.93 -56.96 22.89
N VAL A 563 -15.98 -55.64 22.73
CA VAL A 563 -16.19 -54.67 23.82
C VAL A 563 -17.64 -54.64 24.25
N ILE A 564 -18.57 -54.80 23.29
CA ILE A 564 -19.98 -55.07 23.57
C ILE A 564 -20.34 -56.43 22.96
N PRO A 565 -20.81 -57.40 23.77
CA PRO A 565 -21.15 -58.74 23.29
C PRO A 565 -22.16 -58.71 22.14
N ILE A 566 -22.00 -59.62 21.18
CA ILE A 566 -22.87 -59.76 19.99
C ILE A 566 -24.18 -60.45 20.38
N GLN A 567 -25.07 -59.71 21.04
CA GLN A 567 -26.35 -60.22 21.54
C GLN A 567 -27.51 -59.21 21.35
N GLN A 568 -27.21 -57.98 20.93
CA GLN A 568 -28.20 -56.91 20.81
C GLN A 568 -29.08 -57.12 19.58
N VAL A 569 -30.34 -56.69 19.66
CA VAL A 569 -31.23 -56.65 18.48
C VAL A 569 -30.74 -55.58 17.50
N ASP A 570 -30.25 -54.47 18.04
CA ASP A 570 -29.54 -53.43 17.30
C ASP A 570 -28.69 -52.59 18.26
N ILE A 571 -27.69 -51.91 17.72
CA ILE A 571 -26.83 -50.98 18.44
C ILE A 571 -26.41 -49.83 17.51
N GLY A 572 -26.27 -48.62 18.04
CA GLY A 572 -25.74 -47.47 17.31
C GLY A 572 -24.22 -47.49 17.19
N LEU A 573 -23.67 -46.37 16.74
CA LEU A 573 -22.24 -46.16 16.58
C LEU A 573 -21.64 -45.55 17.86
N ALA A 574 -20.33 -45.73 18.05
CA ALA A 574 -19.62 -45.22 19.21
C ALA A 574 -19.22 -43.75 19.08
N THR A 575 -20.15 -42.86 18.69
CA THR A 575 -19.85 -41.43 18.42
C THR A 575 -19.60 -40.60 19.69
N GLY A 576 -20.13 -41.01 20.85
CA GLY A 576 -19.95 -40.31 22.13
C GLY A 576 -19.69 -41.23 23.31
N ASP A 577 -20.07 -40.79 24.50
CA ASP A 577 -19.87 -41.53 25.75
C ASP A 577 -20.90 -42.66 25.92
N LEU A 578 -22.10 -42.44 25.39
CA LEU A 578 -23.19 -43.40 25.38
C LEU A 578 -23.47 -43.91 23.96
N ILE A 579 -23.86 -45.17 23.88
CA ILE A 579 -24.19 -45.88 22.64
C ILE A 579 -25.65 -46.34 22.73
N PRO A 580 -26.53 -45.96 21.79
CA PRO A 580 -27.90 -46.41 21.82
C PRO A 580 -27.95 -47.91 21.51
N CYS A 581 -28.74 -48.67 22.27
CA CYS A 581 -28.93 -50.10 22.02
C CYS A 581 -30.42 -50.45 22.08
N ARG A 582 -30.85 -51.36 21.22
CA ARG A 582 -32.24 -51.79 21.16
C ARG A 582 -32.43 -53.07 21.95
N LYS A 583 -33.19 -52.98 23.05
CA LYS A 583 -33.65 -54.12 23.86
C LYS A 583 -35.11 -54.43 23.49
N ARG A 584 -35.34 -55.52 22.75
CA ARG A 584 -36.65 -55.87 22.16
C ARG A 584 -37.16 -54.76 21.25
N THR A 585 -38.18 -54.01 21.67
CA THR A 585 -38.83 -52.94 20.89
C THR A 585 -38.38 -51.54 21.30
N LEU A 586 -37.81 -51.37 22.50
CA LEU A 586 -37.41 -50.07 23.05
C LEU A 586 -35.89 -49.89 23.03
N TRP A 587 -35.47 -48.62 23.01
CA TRP A 587 -34.09 -48.20 23.04
C TRP A 587 -33.64 -47.79 24.45
N ALA A 588 -32.43 -48.23 24.77
CA ALA A 588 -31.64 -47.94 25.96
C ALA A 588 -30.32 -47.28 25.54
N TYR A 589 -29.51 -46.86 26.51
CA TYR A 589 -28.13 -46.43 26.27
C TYR A 589 -27.15 -47.22 27.11
N LEU A 590 -26.06 -47.66 26.48
CA LEU A 590 -24.93 -48.32 27.11
C LEU A 590 -23.75 -47.35 27.22
N ASP A 591 -22.90 -47.54 28.22
CA ASP A 591 -21.55 -46.97 28.18
C ASP A 591 -20.64 -47.77 27.23
N ARG A 592 -19.39 -47.31 27.09
CA ARG A 592 -18.37 -47.97 26.24
C ARG A 592 -17.90 -49.34 26.75
N THR A 593 -18.26 -49.73 27.97
CA THR A 593 -18.01 -51.08 28.51
C THR A 593 -19.18 -52.04 28.24
N GLY A 594 -20.30 -51.51 27.72
CA GLY A 594 -21.54 -52.25 27.52
C GLY A 594 -22.47 -52.26 28.73
N ALA A 595 -22.16 -51.51 29.80
CA ALA A 595 -23.05 -51.39 30.96
C ALA A 595 -24.24 -50.47 30.62
N THR A 596 -25.44 -50.83 31.08
CA THR A 596 -26.63 -49.99 30.84
C THR A 596 -26.59 -48.75 31.72
N VAL A 597 -26.63 -47.57 31.09
CA VAL A 597 -26.68 -46.25 31.77
C VAL A 597 -28.09 -45.70 31.75
N VAL A 598 -28.82 -45.88 30.64
CA VAL A 598 -30.23 -45.53 30.53
C VAL A 598 -31.01 -46.77 30.16
N GLU A 599 -31.97 -47.16 31.00
CA GLU A 599 -32.83 -48.31 30.75
C GLU A 599 -33.71 -48.13 29.51
N ALA A 600 -34.18 -49.25 28.96
CA ALA A 600 -34.97 -49.25 27.72
C ALA A 600 -36.34 -48.61 27.95
N LYS A 601 -36.49 -47.36 27.51
CA LYS A 601 -37.72 -46.58 27.68
C LYS A 601 -38.12 -45.71 26.47
N TYR A 602 -37.25 -45.58 25.47
CA TYR A 602 -37.49 -44.72 24.30
C TYR A 602 -37.90 -45.54 23.07
N ASP A 603 -38.76 -44.99 22.23
CA ASP A 603 -39.16 -45.61 20.96
C ASP A 603 -38.08 -45.47 19.88
N GLN A 604 -37.27 -44.41 19.96
CA GLN A 604 -36.06 -44.20 19.15
C GLN A 604 -34.97 -43.55 20.00
N ALA A 605 -33.72 -43.89 19.69
CA ALA A 605 -32.52 -43.29 20.26
C ALA A 605 -31.49 -43.10 19.16
N TRP A 606 -30.83 -41.95 19.13
CA TRP A 606 -29.80 -41.62 18.15
C TRP A 606 -28.41 -41.63 18.79
N ASP A 607 -27.42 -41.76 17.94
CA ASP A 607 -26.01 -41.61 18.31
C ASP A 607 -25.76 -40.23 18.94
N MET A 608 -24.80 -40.17 19.86
CA MET A 608 -24.44 -38.92 20.52
C MET A 608 -23.69 -37.98 19.58
N VAL A 609 -24.03 -36.70 19.61
CA VAL A 609 -23.36 -35.63 18.86
C VAL A 609 -23.10 -34.46 19.82
N GLU A 610 -21.86 -33.98 19.86
CA GLU A 610 -21.43 -32.87 20.75
C GLU A 610 -21.82 -33.03 22.24
N GLY A 611 -21.80 -34.27 22.74
CA GLY A 611 -22.10 -34.58 24.14
C GLY A 611 -23.58 -34.76 24.48
N TYR A 612 -24.46 -34.76 23.48
CA TYR A 612 -25.90 -34.97 23.64
C TYR A 612 -26.42 -36.10 22.75
N ALA A 613 -27.45 -36.82 23.21
CA ALA A 613 -28.15 -37.82 22.42
C ALA A 613 -29.60 -37.42 22.23
N LYS A 614 -30.07 -37.41 20.97
CA LYS A 614 -31.49 -37.22 20.66
C LYS A 614 -32.25 -38.50 21.02
N VAL A 615 -33.43 -38.34 21.60
CA VAL A 615 -34.32 -39.44 22.01
C VAL A 615 -35.76 -39.13 21.61
N ARG A 616 -36.58 -40.16 21.39
CA ARG A 616 -38.00 -40.00 21.08
C ARG A 616 -38.87 -40.95 21.90
N SER A 617 -39.94 -40.42 22.44
CA SER A 617 -41.04 -41.15 23.09
C SER A 617 -42.35 -40.75 22.40
N GLY A 618 -43.08 -41.71 21.87
CA GLY A 618 -44.21 -41.47 20.97
C GLY A 618 -43.77 -40.66 19.75
N ALA A 619 -44.45 -39.53 19.53
CA ALA A 619 -44.16 -38.60 18.43
C ALA A 619 -43.16 -37.48 18.83
N LEU A 620 -42.74 -37.41 20.09
CA LEU A 620 -42.04 -36.25 20.65
C LEU A 620 -40.58 -36.56 21.00
N PHE A 621 -39.73 -35.56 20.81
CA PHE A 621 -38.29 -35.62 20.92
C PHE A 621 -37.79 -34.87 22.16
N GLY A 622 -36.67 -35.36 22.67
CA GLY A 622 -35.91 -34.77 23.78
C GLY A 622 -34.41 -34.98 23.57
N LEU A 623 -33.63 -34.56 24.56
CA LEU A 623 -32.18 -34.71 24.60
C LEU A 623 -31.75 -35.29 25.95
N ILE A 624 -30.81 -36.22 25.92
CA ILE A 624 -30.05 -36.65 27.09
C ILE A 624 -28.60 -36.19 26.99
N ASP A 625 -27.95 -35.98 28.12
CA ASP A 625 -26.51 -35.72 28.20
C ASP A 625 -25.68 -37.01 28.29
N ALA A 626 -24.35 -36.87 28.32
CA ALA A 626 -23.39 -37.97 28.48
C ALA A 626 -23.56 -38.80 29.76
N LYS A 627 -24.28 -38.30 30.77
CA LYS A 627 -24.60 -39.03 32.00
C LYS A 627 -25.96 -39.73 31.92
N GLY A 628 -26.64 -39.66 30.78
CA GLY A 628 -27.96 -40.22 30.56
C GLY A 628 -29.09 -39.38 31.16
N ARG A 629 -28.81 -38.15 31.62
CA ARG A 629 -29.83 -37.26 32.20
C ARG A 629 -30.58 -36.55 31.09
N GLU A 630 -31.90 -36.52 31.21
CA GLU A 630 -32.78 -35.81 30.28
C GLU A 630 -32.62 -34.29 30.50
N VAL A 631 -31.93 -33.61 29.57
CA VAL A 631 -31.68 -32.15 29.61
C VAL A 631 -32.74 -31.37 28.83
N VAL A 632 -33.39 -32.02 27.87
CA VAL A 632 -34.61 -31.54 27.23
C VAL A 632 -35.61 -32.69 27.26
N PRO A 633 -36.77 -32.52 27.90
CA PRO A 633 -37.74 -33.60 28.00
C PRO A 633 -38.34 -33.97 26.65
N THR A 634 -38.83 -35.21 26.53
CA THR A 634 -39.49 -35.71 25.31
C THR A 634 -40.87 -35.09 25.05
N LEU A 635 -40.90 -33.77 24.82
CA LEU A 635 -42.12 -32.95 24.71
C LEU A 635 -42.22 -32.17 23.39
N TYR A 636 -41.20 -32.21 22.52
CA TYR A 636 -41.07 -31.31 21.38
C TYR A 636 -41.14 -32.05 20.04
N GLN A 637 -41.64 -31.40 18.99
CA GLN A 637 -41.68 -31.97 17.64
C GLN A 637 -40.28 -32.07 17.02
N GLN A 638 -39.36 -31.18 17.43
CA GLN A 638 -37.95 -31.22 17.06
C GLN A 638 -37.10 -30.55 18.15
N VAL A 639 -35.86 -31.00 18.31
CA VAL A 639 -34.86 -30.38 19.18
C VAL A 639 -33.53 -30.28 18.43
N THR A 640 -32.88 -29.12 18.51
CA THR A 640 -31.58 -28.81 17.90
C THR A 640 -30.68 -28.13 18.94
N VAL A 641 -29.42 -28.53 19.05
CA VAL A 641 -28.42 -27.85 19.89
C VAL A 641 -27.83 -26.68 19.09
N LEU A 642 -27.99 -25.44 19.55
CA LEU A 642 -27.43 -24.25 18.89
C LEU A 642 -26.03 -23.88 19.41
N ALA A 643 -25.82 -24.08 20.70
CA ALA A 643 -24.55 -23.91 21.40
C ALA A 643 -24.60 -24.74 22.69
N ALA A 644 -23.46 -24.89 23.38
CA ALA A 644 -23.40 -25.60 24.65
C ALA A 644 -24.41 -25.01 25.67
N GLY A 645 -25.44 -25.80 26.01
CA GLY A 645 -26.51 -25.36 26.91
C GLY A 645 -27.56 -24.43 26.28
N LEU A 646 -27.68 -24.41 24.96
CA LEU A 646 -28.71 -23.63 24.26
C LEU A 646 -29.41 -24.51 23.23
N TYR A 647 -30.72 -24.70 23.38
CA TYR A 647 -31.48 -25.70 22.63
C TYR A 647 -32.66 -25.05 21.93
N ALA A 648 -32.68 -25.07 20.59
CA ALA A 648 -33.88 -24.71 19.83
C ALA A 648 -34.86 -25.88 19.85
N VAL A 649 -36.12 -25.60 20.17
CA VAL A 649 -37.19 -26.59 20.30
C VAL A 649 -38.38 -26.20 19.45
N VAL A 650 -38.96 -27.14 18.71
CA VAL A 650 -40.13 -26.90 17.86
C VAL A 650 -41.38 -27.48 18.54
N THR A 651 -42.43 -26.68 18.62
CA THR A 651 -43.77 -27.06 19.08
C THR A 651 -44.79 -26.81 17.96
N GLU A 652 -46.07 -27.12 18.22
CA GLU A 652 -47.17 -26.74 17.33
C GLU A 652 -47.33 -25.22 17.15
N GLN A 653 -46.84 -24.41 18.10
CA GLN A 653 -46.93 -22.95 18.03
C GLN A 653 -45.74 -22.30 17.31
N GLY A 654 -44.61 -23.00 17.21
CA GLY A 654 -43.38 -22.52 16.57
C GLY A 654 -42.11 -23.02 17.25
N THR A 655 -41.00 -22.39 16.89
CA THR A 655 -39.65 -22.61 17.43
C THR A 655 -39.41 -21.69 18.63
N GLY A 656 -39.01 -22.28 19.74
CA GLY A 656 -38.59 -21.61 20.98
C GLY A 656 -37.15 -21.96 21.33
N LEU A 657 -36.66 -21.38 22.42
CA LEU A 657 -35.28 -21.54 22.86
C LEU A 657 -35.23 -21.88 24.34
N LEU A 658 -34.52 -22.96 24.69
CA LEU A 658 -34.27 -23.37 26.05
C LEU A 658 -32.79 -23.13 26.42
N GLY A 659 -32.56 -22.79 27.68
CA GLY A 659 -31.24 -22.68 28.28
C GLY A 659 -30.74 -24.01 28.83
N LYS A 660 -29.56 -23.97 29.45
CA LYS A 660 -28.80 -25.16 29.86
C LYS A 660 -29.55 -26.09 30.81
N GLU A 661 -30.41 -25.53 31.64
CA GLU A 661 -31.21 -26.23 32.65
C GLU A 661 -32.64 -26.52 32.16
N GLY A 662 -32.89 -26.34 30.85
CA GLY A 662 -34.21 -26.53 30.24
C GLY A 662 -35.17 -25.36 30.49
N GLN A 663 -34.71 -24.27 31.09
CA GLN A 663 -35.51 -23.06 31.30
C GLN A 663 -35.79 -22.34 29.97
N GLU A 664 -36.98 -21.78 29.82
CA GLU A 664 -37.33 -21.01 28.63
C GLU A 664 -36.51 -19.71 28.54
N VAL A 665 -35.85 -19.52 27.40
CA VAL A 665 -35.11 -18.31 27.03
C VAL A 665 -35.93 -17.48 26.05
N LEU A 666 -36.53 -18.12 25.04
CA LEU A 666 -37.49 -17.52 24.11
C LEU A 666 -38.71 -18.44 23.95
N PRO A 667 -39.93 -17.88 23.92
CA PRO A 667 -41.15 -18.66 23.76
C PRO A 667 -41.22 -19.29 22.35
N PRO A 668 -41.93 -20.44 22.21
CA PRO A 668 -42.03 -21.15 20.94
C PRO A 668 -43.04 -20.52 19.98
N MET A 669 -42.66 -19.36 19.42
CA MET A 669 -43.51 -18.58 18.52
C MET A 669 -42.84 -18.20 17.20
N TYR A 670 -41.54 -18.45 17.06
CA TYR A 670 -40.76 -18.10 15.87
C TYR A 670 -40.82 -19.21 14.82
N ASP A 671 -40.59 -18.91 13.55
CA ASP A 671 -40.49 -19.95 12.53
C ASP A 671 -39.15 -20.68 12.66
N SER A 672 -38.07 -19.95 12.94
CA SER A 672 -36.75 -20.51 13.24
C SER A 672 -35.92 -19.60 14.13
N ILE A 673 -34.97 -20.20 14.85
CA ILE A 673 -34.00 -19.53 15.72
C ILE A 673 -32.61 -20.10 15.41
N THR A 674 -31.63 -19.24 15.15
CA THR A 674 -30.23 -19.60 14.88
C THR A 674 -29.28 -18.67 15.64
N LEU A 675 -28.04 -19.10 15.85
CA LEU A 675 -27.00 -18.25 16.43
C LEU A 675 -26.33 -17.43 15.32
N ALA A 676 -26.37 -16.11 15.43
CA ALA A 676 -25.79 -15.20 14.43
C ALA A 676 -24.38 -14.74 14.76
N ALA A 677 -24.12 -14.49 16.05
CA ALA A 677 -22.82 -14.14 16.61
C ALA A 677 -22.81 -14.56 18.10
N PRO A 678 -21.66 -14.60 18.78
CA PRO A 678 -21.63 -14.84 20.22
C PRO A 678 -22.58 -13.90 20.96
N GLY A 679 -23.57 -14.45 21.68
CA GLY A 679 -24.55 -13.65 22.42
C GLY A 679 -25.70 -13.06 21.59
N LEU A 680 -25.77 -13.31 20.28
CA LEU A 680 -26.77 -12.75 19.38
C LEU A 680 -27.49 -13.84 18.56
N LEU A 681 -28.82 -13.88 18.66
CA LEU A 681 -29.67 -14.81 17.92
C LEU A 681 -30.27 -14.14 16.71
N LYS A 682 -30.38 -14.88 15.60
CA LYS A 682 -31.27 -14.54 14.48
C LYS A 682 -32.57 -15.33 14.64
N VAL A 683 -33.69 -14.62 14.63
CA VAL A 683 -35.04 -15.19 14.64
C VAL A 683 -35.74 -14.86 13.33
N MET A 684 -36.55 -15.80 12.84
CA MET A 684 -37.43 -15.59 11.69
C MET A 684 -38.88 -15.73 12.15
N LYS A 685 -39.77 -14.83 11.69
CA LYS A 685 -41.21 -14.93 11.92
C LYS A 685 -41.98 -14.35 10.74
N ASP A 686 -42.90 -15.13 10.18
CA ASP A 686 -43.75 -14.78 9.05
C ASP A 686 -42.92 -14.25 7.85
N GLY A 687 -41.77 -14.89 7.61
CA GLY A 687 -40.82 -14.50 6.55
C GLY A 687 -39.95 -13.28 6.87
N ARG A 688 -40.07 -12.69 8.06
CA ARG A 688 -39.32 -11.49 8.49
C ARG A 688 -38.24 -11.84 9.50
N MET A 689 -37.15 -11.09 9.47
CA MET A 689 -35.97 -11.33 10.29
C MET A 689 -35.90 -10.37 11.49
N GLY A 690 -35.34 -10.86 12.60
CA GLY A 690 -34.89 -10.02 13.70
C GLY A 690 -33.68 -10.60 14.43
N TYR A 691 -33.01 -9.75 15.21
CA TYR A 691 -31.85 -10.10 16.00
C TYR A 691 -32.08 -9.84 17.49
N VAL A 692 -31.99 -10.88 18.30
CA VAL A 692 -32.25 -10.83 19.76
C VAL A 692 -30.94 -11.04 20.52
N ARG A 693 -30.63 -10.11 21.41
CA ARG A 693 -29.48 -10.21 22.32
C ARG A 693 -29.80 -11.17 23.46
N LEU A 694 -28.94 -12.16 23.69
CA LEU A 694 -29.17 -13.19 24.70
C LEU A 694 -29.14 -12.68 26.15
N SER A 695 -28.34 -11.65 26.43
CA SER A 695 -28.12 -11.17 27.80
C SER A 695 -29.35 -10.54 28.44
N ASP A 696 -30.17 -9.84 27.65
CA ASP A 696 -31.37 -9.12 28.11
C ASP A 696 -32.63 -9.48 27.32
N ARG A 697 -32.51 -10.33 26.30
CA ARG A 697 -33.60 -10.85 25.46
C ARG A 697 -34.31 -9.75 24.68
N ARG A 698 -33.60 -8.67 24.34
CA ARG A 698 -34.16 -7.56 23.56
C ARG A 698 -33.75 -7.64 22.11
N PHE A 699 -34.64 -7.16 21.23
CA PHE A 699 -34.27 -6.92 19.84
C PHE A 699 -33.23 -5.80 19.78
N VAL A 700 -32.09 -6.10 19.17
CA VAL A 700 -31.13 -5.06 18.74
C VAL A 700 -31.53 -4.51 17.38
N TRP A 701 -32.24 -5.32 16.59
CA TRP A 701 -32.76 -4.96 15.28
C TRP A 701 -33.90 -5.90 14.89
N GLN A 702 -34.91 -5.40 14.16
CA GLN A 702 -35.97 -6.21 13.57
C GLN A 702 -36.57 -5.55 12.33
N GLU A 703 -37.05 -6.35 11.38
CA GLU A 703 -38.00 -5.87 10.37
C GLU A 703 -39.32 -5.48 11.05
N GLU A 704 -40.06 -4.52 10.48
CA GLU A 704 -41.35 -4.10 11.04
C GLU A 704 -42.28 -5.31 11.29
N SER A 705 -43.03 -5.26 12.39
CA SER A 705 -44.00 -6.28 12.81
C SER A 705 -43.47 -7.68 13.16
N VAL A 706 -42.16 -7.89 13.35
CA VAL A 706 -41.69 -9.08 14.10
C VAL A 706 -42.12 -8.92 15.57
N PRO A 707 -42.88 -9.86 16.15
CA PRO A 707 -43.33 -9.76 17.53
C PRO A 707 -42.16 -9.89 18.52
N GLY A 708 -42.18 -9.05 19.57
CA GLY A 708 -41.27 -9.07 20.71
C GLY A 708 -41.25 -10.43 21.44
N PRO A 709 -40.09 -10.89 21.94
CA PRO A 709 -40.06 -11.98 22.92
C PRO A 709 -40.68 -11.60 24.27
#